data_AF-A0A1V5DBC2-F1
#
_entry.id   AF-A0A1V5DBC2-F1
#
_cell.length_a   1.000
_cell.length_b   1.000
_cell.length_c   1.000
_cell.angle_alpha   90.00
_cell.angle_beta   90.00
_cell.angle_gamma   90.00
#
_symmetry.space_group_name_H-M   'P 1'
#
loop_
_entity.id
_entity.type
_entity.pdbx_description
1 polymer ?
#
loop_
_entity_poly.entity_id
_entity_poly.type
_entity_poly.pdbx_seq_one_letter_code
_entity_poly.pdbx_strand_id
1 'polypeptide(L)'
;MKDARSVIGKIDRLLCSDKPPNLFMNRHCPECEYQECCRREAAERDDLSLLSGISEKEKRDLNSRGIFTVTSLSYAFRPRRKSRRSPDKGEKYHHSLKALAIREQKIHVAGSGELRIEGTPVYLDVEGIPARDLHYLIGVRVDYDGGSVHHSLWADNRREEEKIWRDFIDIISAIDQPVILHYGSFETDFLKRMSDLYGSPERESTAGKAIAARINLLSFIYARIYFPTYSNGLKDIAGYLRFKWSDENPSGTKTILWRSQWEKDHQSVTKQKLITYNAEDCEALQCVTEFVGAISGRSDRDRMDEQQIVQADSLPRKSWFRWRKPQYLLPALDEIGRMAYWDYQQEKINLRSNKRRKKMAKTAVRVQGSQPRANKVIQWREPDACIRCGGSKLYRHHKYAKTVIDVRFGRSSLKRWNTKYVDYYYRCPACHAVFYNPDRPWNGKKYGRNLLLLCAYLNIDVRMPQKRIAVFLKEMLGFTFSNNTVNKLKEKAALLYKPTYDRLLNKISSGDLIHADETPVNLDGKTGYVWAFASMEDVAYVYASSRDGSLTQTLLKDFRGVLITDFYSAYDSINCPQQKCLLHLIRDLNDDLFKEPFNEELKEVVAGFAGLVRPIVETVDRFGLKARFLRKHKKEVARFFKNLFHRTYQTETAAKCKARLERNRSTLFTFLDYDGVPWNNNNAEHAIKAAVLLRRNLGGLSTERAISDSLILLSVCETCRFKGISFLDFLRSGEQDIDTFARGHKDQHKSKGGSLLSFSTDSPNPVTPSAI
;
A
#
# COMPACT_ATOMS: atom_id res chain seq x y z
N MET A 1 29.43 11.66 47.84
CA MET A 1 29.83 13.07 48.09
C MET A 1 29.71 13.97 46.85
N LYS A 2 30.29 13.61 45.67
CA LYS A 2 30.14 14.42 44.43
C LYS A 2 28.69 14.53 43.93
N ASP A 3 27.93 13.45 43.96
CA ASP A 3 26.53 13.45 43.48
C ASP A 3 25.60 14.27 44.40
N ALA A 4 25.77 14.18 45.72
CA ALA A 4 24.99 14.98 46.67
C ALA A 4 25.23 16.48 46.49
N ARG A 5 26.49 16.92 46.31
CA ARG A 5 26.81 18.33 46.01
C ARG A 5 26.23 18.79 44.68
N SER A 6 26.16 17.91 43.68
CA SER A 6 25.53 18.22 42.39
C SER A 6 24.02 18.39 42.51
N VAL A 7 23.35 17.56 43.31
CA VAL A 7 21.91 17.64 43.57
C VAL A 7 21.57 18.91 44.35
N ILE A 8 22.32 19.22 45.42
CA ILE A 8 22.15 20.46 46.19
C ILE A 8 22.32 21.68 45.27
N GLY A 9 23.36 21.71 44.44
CA GLY A 9 23.56 22.81 43.49
C GLY A 9 22.48 22.93 42.41
N LYS A 10 21.70 21.88 42.13
CA LYS A 10 20.51 21.96 41.26
C LYS A 10 19.31 22.51 42.01
N ILE A 11 19.11 22.10 43.27
CA ILE A 11 18.04 22.59 44.14
C ILE A 11 18.21 24.09 44.37
N ASP A 12 19.42 24.57 44.69
CA ASP A 12 19.69 26.01 44.88
C ASP A 12 19.33 26.82 43.62
N ARG A 13 19.69 26.32 42.43
CA ARG A 13 19.34 26.99 41.16
C ARG A 13 17.83 27.02 40.90
N LEU A 14 17.10 26.00 41.32
CA LEU A 14 15.64 25.95 41.17
C LEU A 14 14.97 26.93 42.15
N LEU A 15 15.46 27.02 43.39
CA LEU A 15 14.95 27.94 44.40
C LEU A 15 15.27 29.40 44.08
N CYS A 16 16.38 29.68 43.40
CA CYS A 16 16.75 31.03 42.96
C CYS A 16 16.08 31.46 41.63
N SER A 17 15.26 30.64 40.99
CA SER A 17 14.62 30.96 39.71
C SER A 17 13.21 31.53 39.90
N ASP A 18 12.92 32.68 39.30
CA ASP A 18 11.57 33.29 39.29
C ASP A 18 10.54 32.55 38.42
N LYS A 19 10.95 31.45 37.76
CA LYS A 19 10.07 30.66 36.89
C LYS A 19 9.85 29.27 37.48
N PRO A 20 8.59 28.80 37.56
CA PRO A 20 8.32 27.44 38.00
C PRO A 20 9.01 26.43 37.08
N PRO A 21 9.47 25.28 37.62
CA PRO A 21 10.10 24.25 36.82
C PRO A 21 9.16 23.74 35.73
N ASN A 22 9.74 23.35 34.59
CA ASN A 22 8.96 22.80 33.50
C ASN A 22 8.29 21.48 33.93
N LEU A 23 6.97 21.40 33.74
CA LEU A 23 6.20 20.20 33.99
C LEU A 23 6.72 19.02 33.14
N PHE A 24 7.12 17.95 33.82
CA PHE A 24 7.53 16.70 33.19
C PHE A 24 7.19 15.51 34.08
N MET A 25 6.27 14.67 33.61
CA MET A 25 5.93 13.42 34.29
C MET A 25 7.08 12.43 34.17
N ASN A 26 7.55 11.90 35.30
CA ASN A 26 8.68 10.99 35.38
C ASN A 26 8.30 9.69 36.10
N ARG A 27 9.25 8.74 36.17
CA ARG A 27 9.03 7.40 36.75
C ARG A 27 8.67 7.40 38.26
N HIS A 28 8.98 8.47 38.98
CA HIS A 28 8.69 8.61 40.41
C HIS A 28 7.34 9.30 40.67
N CYS A 29 6.63 9.74 39.63
CA CYS A 29 5.30 10.34 39.79
C CYS A 29 4.31 9.46 40.56
N PRO A 30 4.26 8.12 40.43
CA PRO A 30 3.35 7.29 41.22
C PRO A 30 3.57 7.34 42.74
N GLU A 31 4.75 7.76 43.18
CA GLU A 31 5.14 7.87 44.59
C GLU A 31 5.05 9.33 45.10
N CYS A 32 4.66 10.27 44.23
CA CYS A 32 4.68 11.69 44.49
C CYS A 32 3.34 12.19 45.03
N GLU A 33 3.35 12.91 46.15
CA GLU A 33 2.15 13.51 46.74
C GLU A 33 1.44 14.54 45.81
N TYR A 34 2.19 15.15 44.90
CA TYR A 34 1.67 16.15 43.95
C TYR A 34 1.21 15.54 42.62
N GLN A 35 1.20 14.21 42.48
CA GLN A 35 0.91 13.52 41.21
C GLN A 35 -0.42 13.96 40.58
N GLU A 36 -1.50 14.04 41.36
CA GLU A 36 -2.81 14.41 40.84
C GLU A 36 -2.83 15.83 40.27
N CYS A 37 -2.21 16.77 40.98
CA CYS A 37 -2.09 18.15 40.54
C CYS A 37 -1.30 18.25 39.23
N CYS A 38 -0.10 17.65 39.19
CA CYS A 38 0.73 17.63 37.99
C CYS A 38 0.07 16.90 36.81
N ARG A 39 -0.65 15.80 37.07
CA ARG A 39 -1.35 15.04 36.02
C ARG A 39 -2.53 15.81 35.45
N ARG A 40 -3.29 16.52 36.29
CA ARG A 40 -4.36 17.42 35.86
C ARG A 40 -3.82 18.54 34.98
N GLU A 41 -2.77 19.21 35.43
CA GLU A 41 -2.13 20.28 34.65
C GLU A 41 -1.55 19.75 33.32
N ALA A 42 -0.93 18.57 33.34
CA ALA A 42 -0.41 17.95 32.12
C ALA A 42 -1.55 17.60 31.14
N ALA A 43 -2.68 17.09 31.64
CA ALA A 43 -3.87 16.79 30.85
C ALA A 43 -4.51 18.04 30.25
N GLU A 44 -4.65 19.11 31.02
CA GLU A 44 -5.16 20.40 30.54
C GLU A 44 -4.28 21.01 29.44
N ARG A 45 -2.96 20.86 29.58
CA ARG A 45 -1.98 21.33 28.58
C ARG A 45 -1.81 20.38 27.39
N ASP A 46 -2.44 19.20 27.41
CA ASP A 46 -2.22 18.11 26.45
C ASP A 46 -0.72 17.78 26.30
N ASP A 47 0.02 17.80 27.41
CA ASP A 47 1.49 17.78 27.42
C ASP A 47 2.04 16.41 26.99
N LEU A 48 3.11 16.44 26.19
CA LEU A 48 3.75 15.21 25.68
C LEU A 48 4.23 14.25 26.78
N SER A 49 4.56 14.74 27.96
CA SER A 49 5.01 13.91 29.10
C SER A 49 3.93 12.99 29.66
N LEU A 50 2.66 13.17 29.29
CA LEU A 50 1.60 12.19 29.58
C LEU A 50 1.92 10.82 28.96
N LEU A 51 2.61 10.78 27.81
CA LEU A 51 2.96 9.51 27.16
C LEU A 51 4.07 8.80 27.93
N SER A 52 3.74 7.69 28.58
CA SER A 52 4.73 6.89 29.32
C SER A 52 5.89 6.45 28.42
N GLY A 53 7.12 6.56 28.95
CA GLY A 53 8.36 6.21 28.26
C GLY A 53 8.97 7.32 27.40
N ILE A 54 8.31 8.46 27.23
CA ILE A 54 8.90 9.60 26.51
C ILE A 54 10.02 10.22 27.34
N SER A 55 11.20 10.41 26.75
CA SER A 55 12.32 11.06 27.44
C SER A 55 12.25 12.59 27.35
N GLU A 56 12.84 13.32 28.30
CA GLU A 56 12.97 14.77 28.20
C GLU A 56 13.69 15.22 26.93
N LYS A 57 14.64 14.41 26.45
CA LYS A 57 15.37 14.65 25.20
C LYS A 57 14.44 14.55 24.00
N GLU A 58 13.57 13.55 23.97
CA GLU A 58 12.58 13.36 22.89
C GLU A 58 11.51 14.45 22.90
N LYS A 59 11.01 14.84 24.08
CA LYS A 59 10.11 15.99 24.23
C LYS A 59 10.76 17.28 23.68
N ARG A 60 12.03 17.53 23.99
CA ARG A 60 12.79 18.69 23.45
C ARG A 60 12.95 18.63 21.93
N ASP A 61 13.25 17.47 21.36
CA ASP A 61 13.34 17.28 19.90
C ASP A 61 11.99 17.53 19.21
N LEU A 62 10.88 17.04 19.76
CA LEU A 62 9.54 17.30 19.24
C LEU A 62 9.15 18.78 19.32
N ASN A 63 9.41 19.43 20.46
CA ASN A 63 9.17 20.86 20.64
C ASN A 63 9.96 21.70 19.61
N SER A 64 11.21 21.33 19.32
CA SER A 64 12.03 22.02 18.30
C SER A 64 11.44 21.94 16.88
N ARG A 65 10.57 20.95 16.63
CA ARG A 65 9.85 20.74 15.36
C ARG A 65 8.43 21.32 15.38
N GLY A 66 8.06 22.06 16.42
CA GLY A 66 6.73 22.67 16.57
C GLY A 66 5.62 21.72 17.03
N ILE A 67 5.97 20.54 17.56
CA ILE A 67 5.03 19.56 18.12
C ILE A 67 5.07 19.68 19.63
N PHE A 68 4.05 20.29 20.23
CA PHE A 68 4.02 20.60 21.67
C PHE A 68 3.03 19.75 22.46
N THR A 69 2.05 19.14 21.79
CA THR A 69 0.94 18.43 22.44
C THR A 69 0.75 17.00 21.92
N VAL A 70 0.14 16.11 22.71
CA VAL A 70 -0.17 14.73 22.28
C VAL A 70 -1.09 14.76 21.05
N THR A 71 -2.07 15.65 21.01
CA THR A 71 -2.94 15.86 19.84
C THR A 71 -2.12 16.24 18.61
N SER A 72 -1.16 17.17 18.71
CA SER A 72 -0.31 17.54 17.57
C SER A 72 0.57 16.38 17.10
N LEU A 73 1.11 15.60 18.04
CA LEU A 73 1.95 14.43 17.76
C LEU A 73 1.17 13.32 17.05
N SER A 74 -0.13 13.17 17.32
CA SER A 74 -1.00 12.21 16.64
C SER A 74 -1.07 12.41 15.11
N TYR A 75 -0.93 13.65 14.64
CA TYR A 75 -0.92 13.97 13.21
C TYR A 75 0.44 13.72 12.53
N ALA A 76 1.50 13.52 13.32
CA ALA A 76 2.84 13.28 12.82
C ALA A 76 3.09 11.81 12.45
N PHE A 77 2.25 10.87 12.91
CA PHE A 77 2.42 9.46 12.57
C PHE A 77 2.27 9.22 11.06
N ARG A 78 3.24 8.50 10.48
CA ARG A 78 3.23 8.09 9.07
C ARG A 78 3.54 6.60 8.96
N PRO A 79 2.65 5.80 8.36
CA PRO A 79 2.92 4.38 8.13
C PRO A 79 4.17 4.21 7.26
N ARG A 80 5.23 3.61 7.81
CA ARG A 80 6.45 3.30 7.05
C ARG A 80 6.27 2.00 6.27
N ARG A 81 6.90 1.90 5.10
CA ARG A 81 6.96 0.66 4.32
C ARG A 81 7.83 -0.33 5.08
N LYS A 82 7.28 -1.43 5.60
CA LYS A 82 8.11 -2.55 6.10
C LYS A 82 8.99 -3.06 4.97
N SER A 83 10.29 -3.11 5.22
CA SER A 83 11.22 -3.81 4.33
C SER A 83 10.96 -5.31 4.48
N ARG A 84 10.58 -5.97 3.39
CA ARG A 84 10.38 -7.44 3.33
C ARG A 84 11.61 -8.26 3.76
N ARG A 85 12.78 -7.63 4.00
CA ARG A 85 14.05 -8.30 4.32
C ARG A 85 14.28 -8.55 5.82
N SER A 86 13.43 -8.04 6.72
CA SER A 86 13.62 -8.26 8.17
C SER A 86 12.27 -8.26 8.91
N PRO A 87 11.45 -9.33 8.81
CA PRO A 87 10.23 -9.46 9.60
C PRO A 87 10.49 -9.58 11.11
N ASP A 88 11.68 -10.06 11.51
CA ASP A 88 12.05 -10.33 12.92
C ASP A 88 12.76 -9.19 13.66
N LYS A 89 13.03 -8.03 13.03
CA LYS A 89 13.45 -6.86 13.81
C LYS A 89 12.20 -6.35 14.54
N GLY A 90 12.12 -6.63 15.85
CA GLY A 90 11.04 -6.20 16.73
C GLY A 90 10.61 -4.76 16.42
N GLU A 91 9.31 -4.53 16.39
CA GLU A 91 8.77 -3.23 16.01
C GLU A 91 9.28 -2.14 16.94
N LYS A 92 9.74 -1.02 16.37
CA LYS A 92 10.14 0.13 17.16
C LYS A 92 8.90 0.77 17.76
N TYR A 93 8.88 1.00 19.07
CA TYR A 93 7.79 1.72 19.71
C TYR A 93 7.64 3.15 19.13
N HIS A 94 6.40 3.60 19.00
CA HIS A 94 6.04 4.82 18.27
C HIS A 94 5.11 5.68 19.13
N HIS A 95 5.65 6.67 19.83
CA HIS A 95 4.85 7.63 20.62
C HIS A 95 3.78 8.34 19.78
N SER A 96 4.06 8.59 18.49
CA SER A 96 3.08 9.17 17.57
C SER A 96 1.91 8.25 17.24
N LEU A 97 2.10 6.92 17.25
CA LEU A 97 1.00 5.96 17.06
C LEU A 97 0.17 5.83 18.35
N LYS A 98 0.82 5.87 19.52
CA LYS A 98 0.14 5.95 20.82
C LYS A 98 -0.73 7.21 20.93
N ALA A 99 -0.18 8.35 20.52
CA ALA A 99 -0.92 9.62 20.44
C ALA A 99 -2.11 9.54 19.46
N LEU A 100 -1.96 8.82 18.34
CA LEU A 100 -3.05 8.56 17.40
C LEU A 100 -4.16 7.72 18.03
N ALA A 101 -3.80 6.65 18.75
CA ALA A 101 -4.75 5.81 19.49
C ALA A 101 -5.58 6.63 20.48
N ILE A 102 -4.92 7.47 21.29
CA ILE A 102 -5.58 8.34 22.27
C ILE A 102 -6.53 9.32 21.59
N ARG A 103 -6.11 9.98 20.50
CA ARG A 103 -6.98 10.93 19.80
C ARG A 103 -8.21 10.25 19.18
N GLU A 104 -8.02 9.09 18.57
CA GLU A 104 -9.11 8.38 17.87
C GLU A 104 -9.97 7.54 18.80
N GLN A 105 -9.53 7.32 20.06
CA GLN A 105 -10.13 6.39 21.01
C GLN A 105 -10.27 4.97 20.43
N LYS A 106 -9.24 4.55 19.70
CA LYS A 106 -9.16 3.27 19.00
C LYS A 106 -7.87 2.54 19.32
N ILE A 107 -7.93 1.22 19.31
CA ILE A 107 -6.77 0.35 19.45
C ILE A 107 -6.10 0.23 18.09
N HIS A 108 -4.83 0.60 18.00
CA HIS A 108 -4.06 0.42 16.77
C HIS A 108 -3.13 -0.80 16.91
N VAL A 109 -3.19 -1.69 15.92
CA VAL A 109 -2.31 -2.86 15.86
C VAL A 109 -1.22 -2.59 14.84
N ALA A 110 0.03 -2.68 15.27
CA ALA A 110 1.22 -2.61 14.47
C ALA A 110 1.85 -4.03 14.47
N GLY A 111 1.92 -4.66 13.29
CA GLY A 111 2.47 -6.01 13.18
C GLY A 111 1.47 -7.14 13.02
N SER A 112 2.02 -8.32 12.80
CA SER A 112 1.32 -9.59 12.61
C SER A 112 2.00 -10.63 13.51
N GLY A 113 1.56 -10.73 14.75
CA GLY A 113 2.02 -11.73 15.69
C GLY A 113 0.82 -12.30 16.44
N GLU A 114 0.69 -13.62 16.44
CA GLU A 114 -0.35 -14.31 17.17
C GLU A 114 0.14 -14.57 18.60
N LEU A 115 -0.68 -14.23 19.60
CA LEU A 115 -0.48 -14.73 20.96
C LEU A 115 -0.90 -16.21 20.99
N ARG A 116 0.07 -17.12 20.93
CA ARG A 116 -0.17 -18.57 20.99
C ARG A 116 -0.08 -19.04 22.43
N ILE A 117 -1.22 -19.48 22.97
CA ILE A 117 -1.32 -20.12 24.28
C ILE A 117 -1.77 -21.55 23.99
N GLU A 118 -0.82 -22.48 24.03
CA GLU A 118 -1.05 -23.91 23.82
C GLU A 118 -1.00 -24.62 25.19
N GLY A 119 -2.17 -24.79 25.82
CA GLY A 119 -2.30 -25.36 27.17
C GLY A 119 -3.27 -24.57 28.06
N THR A 120 -3.29 -24.89 29.36
CA THR A 120 -4.14 -24.24 30.35
C THR A 120 -3.50 -22.93 30.82
N PRO A 121 -4.11 -21.75 30.58
CA PRO A 121 -3.56 -20.48 30.99
C PRO A 121 -3.59 -20.32 32.51
N VAL A 122 -2.45 -19.94 33.07
CA VAL A 122 -2.27 -19.65 34.50
C VAL A 122 -1.85 -18.20 34.66
N TYR A 123 -2.70 -17.38 35.28
CA TYR A 123 -2.44 -15.96 35.50
C TYR A 123 -1.78 -15.77 36.86
N LEU A 124 -0.57 -15.21 36.83
CA LEU A 124 0.29 -15.03 38.00
C LEU A 124 0.48 -13.55 38.31
N ASP A 125 0.25 -13.20 39.57
CA ASP A 125 0.61 -11.90 40.15
C ASP A 125 1.27 -12.10 41.52
N VAL A 126 2.26 -11.28 41.86
CA VAL A 126 3.09 -11.47 43.06
C VAL A 126 3.31 -10.14 43.77
N GLU A 127 3.20 -10.16 45.09
CA GLU A 127 3.51 -9.00 45.93
C GLU A 127 4.74 -9.26 46.80
N GLY A 128 5.59 -8.23 46.89
CA GLY A 128 6.81 -8.29 47.68
C GLY A 128 7.26 -6.93 48.20
N ILE A 129 8.23 -6.95 49.10
CA ILE A 129 8.89 -5.78 49.66
C ILE A 129 10.33 -5.78 49.15
N PRO A 130 10.66 -5.04 48.07
CA PRO A 130 11.99 -5.05 47.48
C PRO A 130 13.10 -4.69 48.48
N ALA A 131 12.84 -3.76 49.40
CA ALA A 131 13.82 -3.34 50.41
C ALA A 131 14.17 -4.43 51.44
N ARG A 132 13.30 -5.43 51.61
CA ARG A 132 13.48 -6.54 52.56
C ARG A 132 13.69 -7.88 51.87
N ASP A 133 13.75 -7.88 50.54
CA ASP A 133 13.99 -9.10 49.76
C ASP A 133 12.98 -10.23 50.07
N LEU A 134 11.73 -9.87 50.38
CA LEU A 134 10.67 -10.78 50.83
C LEU A 134 9.45 -10.69 49.89
N HIS A 135 8.99 -11.82 49.38
CA HIS A 135 7.71 -11.98 48.69
C HIS A 135 6.70 -12.60 49.65
N TYR A 136 5.57 -11.93 49.86
CA TYR A 136 4.64 -12.30 50.92
C TYR A 136 3.30 -12.81 50.40
N LEU A 137 3.02 -12.65 49.11
CA LEU A 137 1.77 -13.12 48.51
C LEU A 137 2.00 -13.53 47.05
N ILE A 138 1.59 -14.76 46.72
CA ILE A 138 1.53 -15.29 45.35
C ILE A 138 0.06 -15.51 45.01
N GLY A 139 -0.42 -14.83 43.97
CA GLY A 139 -1.73 -15.01 43.39
C GLY A 139 -1.65 -15.90 42.16
N VAL A 140 -2.44 -16.96 42.13
CA VAL A 140 -2.55 -17.87 40.97
C VAL A 140 -4.00 -18.00 40.59
N ARG A 141 -4.34 -17.65 39.36
CA ARG A 141 -5.68 -17.85 38.81
C ARG A 141 -5.63 -18.79 37.62
N VAL A 142 -6.52 -19.78 37.62
CA VAL A 142 -6.62 -20.81 36.58
C VAL A 142 -8.07 -20.91 36.15
N ASP A 143 -8.31 -20.95 34.85
CA ASP A 143 -9.65 -21.11 34.30
C ASP A 143 -9.87 -22.55 33.82
N TYR A 144 -10.98 -23.16 34.26
CA TYR A 144 -11.37 -24.52 33.89
C TYR A 144 -12.75 -24.49 33.21
N ASP A 145 -13.10 -25.54 32.47
CA ASP A 145 -14.43 -25.71 31.86
C ASP A 145 -15.53 -25.78 32.95
N GLY A 146 -16.07 -24.62 33.34
CA GLY A 146 -17.10 -24.47 34.37
C GLY A 146 -16.83 -23.39 35.43
N GLY A 147 -15.67 -22.73 35.42
CA GLY A 147 -15.37 -21.58 36.28
C GLY A 147 -13.88 -21.38 36.58
N SER A 148 -13.57 -20.21 37.13
CA SER A 148 -12.21 -19.82 37.51
C SER A 148 -11.90 -20.16 38.97
N VAL A 149 -10.75 -20.77 39.23
CA VAL A 149 -10.22 -20.98 40.59
C VAL A 149 -9.10 -19.99 40.85
N HIS A 150 -9.10 -19.38 42.03
CA HIS A 150 -8.03 -18.49 42.49
C HIS A 150 -7.39 -19.03 43.78
N HIS A 151 -6.06 -19.10 43.79
CA HIS A 151 -5.25 -19.48 44.93
C HIS A 151 -4.46 -18.25 45.41
N SER A 152 -4.57 -17.94 46.70
CA SER A 152 -3.81 -16.85 47.33
C SER A 152 -2.89 -17.43 48.40
N LEU A 153 -1.59 -17.51 48.09
CA LEU A 153 -0.58 -18.11 48.97
C LEU A 153 0.12 -17.02 49.77
N TRP A 154 -0.12 -16.97 51.07
CA TRP A 154 0.35 -15.91 51.94
C TRP A 154 1.48 -16.36 52.87
N ALA A 155 2.50 -15.52 53.03
CA ALA A 155 3.60 -15.72 53.98
C ALA A 155 3.71 -14.55 54.98
N ASP A 156 3.83 -14.89 56.27
CA ASP A 156 4.08 -13.92 57.33
C ASP A 156 5.57 -13.58 57.44
N ASN A 157 6.43 -14.53 57.12
CA ASN A 157 7.88 -14.44 57.30
C ASN A 157 8.65 -15.25 56.24
N ARG A 158 9.98 -15.14 56.26
CA ARG A 158 10.86 -15.79 55.29
C ARG A 158 10.83 -17.32 55.32
N ARG A 159 10.49 -17.95 56.45
CA ARG A 159 10.34 -19.42 56.50
C ARG A 159 9.08 -19.87 55.78
N GLU A 160 8.03 -19.07 55.85
CA GLU A 160 6.79 -19.30 55.12
C GLU A 160 6.90 -18.93 53.63
N GLU A 161 7.84 -18.05 53.25
CA GLU A 161 8.15 -17.76 51.84
C GLU A 161 8.56 -19.03 51.07
N GLU A 162 9.38 -19.89 51.69
CA GLU A 162 9.73 -21.20 51.12
C GLU A 162 8.52 -22.13 51.00
N LYS A 163 7.61 -22.08 51.98
CA LYS A 163 6.39 -22.90 51.96
C LYS A 163 5.48 -22.48 50.81
N ILE A 164 5.18 -21.19 50.67
CA ILE A 164 4.32 -20.70 49.58
C ILE A 164 4.95 -20.93 48.19
N TRP A 165 6.29 -20.98 48.10
CA TRP A 165 6.97 -21.39 46.87
C TRP A 165 6.69 -22.87 46.53
N ARG A 166 6.82 -23.78 47.50
CA ARG A 166 6.52 -25.20 47.28
C ARG A 166 5.04 -25.40 46.95
N ASP A 167 4.15 -24.77 47.70
CA ASP A 167 2.71 -24.81 47.45
C ASP A 167 2.37 -24.30 46.02
N PHE A 168 3.06 -23.25 45.56
CA PHE A 168 2.95 -22.76 44.17
C PHE A 168 3.39 -23.82 43.15
N ILE A 169 4.55 -24.45 43.36
CA ILE A 169 5.05 -25.51 42.46
C ILE A 169 4.09 -26.71 42.42
N ASP A 170 3.52 -27.10 43.56
CA ASP A 170 2.57 -28.20 43.66
C ASP A 170 1.27 -27.87 42.90
N ILE A 171 0.76 -26.63 43.02
CA ILE A 171 -0.41 -26.16 42.26
C ILE A 171 -0.13 -26.22 40.76
N ILE A 172 1.01 -25.68 40.29
CA ILE A 172 1.35 -25.73 38.86
C ILE A 172 1.52 -27.18 38.37
N SER A 173 2.10 -28.05 39.19
CA SER A 173 2.33 -29.45 38.83
C SER A 173 1.03 -30.25 38.71
N ALA A 174 -0.03 -29.84 39.39
CA ALA A 174 -1.34 -30.47 39.33
C ALA A 174 -2.19 -30.05 38.10
N ILE A 175 -1.78 -29.00 37.38
CA ILE A 175 -2.49 -28.50 36.21
C ILE A 175 -2.02 -29.24 34.95
N ASP A 176 -2.95 -29.61 34.07
CA ASP A 176 -2.60 -30.19 32.78
C ASP A 176 -2.10 -29.11 31.81
N GLN A 177 -0.90 -29.31 31.26
CA GLN A 177 -0.21 -28.39 30.34
C GLN A 177 -0.28 -26.89 30.73
N PRO A 178 0.25 -26.47 31.89
CA PRO A 178 0.11 -25.09 32.36
C PRO A 178 0.99 -24.11 31.58
N VAL A 179 0.42 -22.95 31.24
CA VAL A 179 1.11 -21.83 30.60
C VAL A 179 1.05 -20.61 31.51
N ILE A 180 2.18 -20.27 32.14
CA ILE A 180 2.24 -19.13 33.07
C ILE A 180 2.26 -17.81 32.30
N LEU A 181 1.29 -16.95 32.58
CA LEU A 181 1.18 -15.57 32.08
C LEU A 181 1.38 -14.61 33.25
N HIS A 182 2.16 -13.55 33.00
CA HIS A 182 2.40 -12.50 33.99
C HIS A 182 2.55 -11.12 33.31
N TYR A 183 2.49 -10.04 34.10
CA TYR A 183 2.47 -8.67 33.58
C TYR A 183 3.71 -7.84 33.95
N GLY A 184 4.77 -7.96 33.16
CA GLY A 184 5.97 -7.13 33.32
C GLY A 184 7.19 -7.93 33.77
N SER A 185 8.26 -7.24 34.15
CA SER A 185 9.53 -7.91 34.51
C SER A 185 9.60 -8.37 35.97
N PHE A 186 8.75 -7.82 36.84
CA PHE A 186 8.80 -8.11 38.28
C PHE A 186 8.57 -9.59 38.58
N GLU A 187 7.56 -10.22 37.97
CA GLU A 187 7.28 -11.65 38.19
C GLU A 187 8.32 -12.55 37.52
N THR A 188 8.96 -12.07 36.45
CA THR A 188 10.11 -12.77 35.86
C THR A 188 11.29 -12.80 36.82
N ASP A 189 11.58 -11.67 37.47
CA ASP A 189 12.65 -11.58 38.45
C ASP A 189 12.32 -12.40 39.70
N PHE A 190 11.06 -12.40 40.13
CA PHE A 190 10.55 -13.27 41.20
C PHE A 190 10.76 -14.75 40.89
N LEU A 191 10.26 -15.27 39.76
CA LEU A 191 10.36 -16.69 39.42
C LEU A 191 11.83 -17.16 39.36
N LYS A 192 12.71 -16.32 38.80
CA LYS A 192 14.15 -16.60 38.78
C LYS A 192 14.73 -16.65 40.18
N ARG A 193 14.45 -15.63 40.99
CA ARG A 193 14.99 -15.51 42.35
C ARG A 193 14.52 -16.65 43.26
N MET A 194 13.25 -17.01 43.22
CA MET A 194 12.72 -18.10 44.04
C MET A 194 13.31 -19.46 43.63
N SER A 195 13.50 -19.66 42.32
CA SER A 195 14.20 -20.83 41.77
C SER A 195 15.66 -20.92 42.24
N ASP A 196 16.35 -19.78 42.35
CA ASP A 196 17.73 -19.68 42.84
C ASP A 196 17.83 -19.90 44.36
N LEU A 197 16.84 -19.42 45.14
CA LEU A 197 16.85 -19.48 46.61
C LEU A 197 16.36 -20.80 47.19
N TYR A 198 15.27 -21.34 46.67
CA TYR A 198 14.54 -22.47 47.27
C TYR A 198 14.55 -23.73 46.37
N GLY A 199 15.24 -23.66 45.24
CA GLY A 199 15.38 -24.77 44.29
C GLY A 199 14.40 -24.68 43.12
N SER A 200 14.88 -25.07 41.94
CA SER A 200 14.09 -25.16 40.73
C SER A 200 13.44 -26.54 40.60
N PRO A 201 12.18 -26.63 40.13
CA PRO A 201 11.60 -27.92 39.74
C PRO A 201 12.42 -28.55 38.60
N GLU A 202 12.40 -29.88 38.48
CA GLU A 202 13.11 -30.60 37.42
C GLU A 202 12.73 -30.03 36.03
N ARG A 203 13.70 -29.78 35.16
CA ARG A 203 13.44 -29.09 33.87
C ARG A 203 12.41 -29.80 32.99
N GLU A 204 12.33 -31.12 33.09
CA GLU A 204 11.38 -31.93 32.31
C GLU A 204 9.99 -32.07 32.96
N SER A 205 9.85 -31.67 34.23
CA SER A 205 8.57 -31.66 34.94
C SER A 205 7.61 -30.61 34.35
N THR A 206 6.31 -30.81 34.61
CA THR A 206 5.24 -29.88 34.21
C THR A 206 5.51 -28.45 34.67
N ALA A 207 5.85 -28.25 35.95
CA ALA A 207 6.19 -26.94 36.49
C ALA A 207 7.50 -26.36 35.92
N GLY A 208 8.52 -27.19 35.71
CA GLY A 208 9.78 -26.77 35.10
C GLY A 208 9.60 -26.22 33.68
N LYS A 209 8.78 -26.89 32.86
CA LYS A 209 8.43 -26.45 31.50
C LYS A 209 7.63 -25.14 31.52
N ALA A 210 6.64 -25.03 32.40
CA ALA A 210 5.78 -23.85 32.51
C ALA A 210 6.57 -22.59 32.92
N ILE A 211 7.48 -22.69 33.89
CA ILE A 211 8.33 -21.57 34.33
C ILE A 211 9.29 -21.13 33.22
N ALA A 212 9.85 -22.10 32.48
CA ALA A 212 10.76 -21.83 31.37
C ALA A 212 10.06 -21.16 30.18
N ALA A 213 8.82 -21.58 29.87
CA ALA A 213 8.02 -21.10 28.74
C ALA A 213 7.02 -19.98 29.10
N ARG A 214 7.19 -19.32 30.25
CA ARG A 214 6.32 -18.22 30.70
C ARG A 214 6.17 -17.10 29.67
N ILE A 215 5.01 -16.46 29.65
CA ILE A 215 4.67 -15.38 28.71
C ILE A 215 4.56 -14.06 29.48
N ASN A 216 5.44 -13.11 29.16
CA ASN A 216 5.33 -11.73 29.60
C ASN A 216 4.40 -10.95 28.66
N LEU A 217 3.16 -10.72 29.10
CA LEU A 217 2.14 -10.09 28.27
C LEU A 217 2.49 -8.63 27.92
N LEU A 218 3.11 -7.88 28.84
CA LEU A 218 3.52 -6.51 28.59
C LEU A 218 4.56 -6.44 27.46
N SER A 219 5.54 -7.35 27.46
CA SER A 219 6.54 -7.42 26.38
C SER A 219 5.92 -7.81 25.03
N PHE A 220 4.86 -8.61 25.03
CA PHE A 220 4.13 -8.94 23.81
C PHE A 220 3.34 -7.73 23.28
N ILE A 221 2.62 -7.01 24.15
CA ILE A 221 1.82 -5.84 23.78
C ILE A 221 2.73 -4.70 23.30
N TYR A 222 3.88 -4.51 23.95
CA TYR A 222 4.76 -3.38 23.69
C TYR A 222 5.20 -3.32 22.22
N ALA A 223 5.00 -2.14 21.62
CA ALA A 223 5.26 -1.85 20.21
C ALA A 223 4.42 -2.64 19.19
N ARG A 224 3.49 -3.50 19.63
CA ARG A 224 2.57 -4.25 18.75
C ARG A 224 1.13 -3.77 18.86
N ILE A 225 0.66 -3.49 20.07
CA ILE A 225 -0.73 -3.09 20.32
C ILE A 225 -0.73 -1.77 21.08
N TYR A 226 -1.37 -0.76 20.48
CA TYR A 226 -1.44 0.59 21.01
C TYR A 226 -2.86 0.86 21.50
N PHE A 227 -3.08 0.62 22.79
CA PHE A 227 -4.31 1.00 23.48
C PHE A 227 -4.40 2.53 23.64
N PRO A 228 -5.60 3.13 23.63
CA PRO A 228 -5.81 4.58 23.73
C PRO A 228 -5.69 5.09 25.19
N THR A 229 -4.62 4.69 25.85
CA THR A 229 -4.25 5.01 27.23
C THR A 229 -2.91 5.72 27.23
N TYR A 230 -2.59 6.48 28.29
CA TYR A 230 -1.31 7.20 28.38
C TYR A 230 -0.11 6.30 28.71
N SER A 231 -0.36 5.16 29.35
CA SER A 231 0.64 4.16 29.72
C SER A 231 0.26 2.77 29.20
N ASN A 232 1.19 1.82 29.27
CA ASN A 232 0.91 0.39 29.01
C ASN A 232 0.87 -0.42 30.32
N GLY A 233 0.66 0.21 31.47
CA GLY A 233 0.46 -0.50 32.74
C GLY A 233 -0.83 -1.32 32.72
N LEU A 234 -0.86 -2.40 33.49
CA LEU A 234 -2.00 -3.32 33.56
C LEU A 234 -3.30 -2.55 33.85
N LYS A 235 -3.27 -1.70 34.88
CA LYS A 235 -4.42 -0.90 35.34
C LYS A 235 -4.98 0.05 34.30
N ASP A 236 -4.10 0.71 33.56
CA ASP A 236 -4.54 1.63 32.50
C ASP A 236 -5.22 0.85 31.35
N ILE A 237 -4.66 -0.29 30.95
CA ILE A 237 -5.21 -1.10 29.85
C ILE A 237 -6.48 -1.83 30.28
N ALA A 238 -6.47 -2.55 31.40
CA ALA A 238 -7.65 -3.25 31.90
C ALA A 238 -8.77 -2.26 32.29
N GLY A 239 -8.45 -1.10 32.85
CA GLY A 239 -9.42 -0.02 33.07
C GLY A 239 -10.06 0.47 31.77
N TYR A 240 -9.29 0.60 30.68
CA TYR A 240 -9.86 0.90 29.36
C TYR A 240 -10.76 -0.23 28.83
N LEU A 241 -10.42 -1.48 29.11
CA LEU A 241 -11.25 -2.66 28.85
C LEU A 241 -12.43 -2.81 29.84
N ARG A 242 -12.69 -1.78 30.66
CA ARG A 242 -13.79 -1.67 31.62
C ARG A 242 -13.69 -2.58 32.85
N PHE A 243 -12.53 -3.13 33.14
CA PHE A 243 -12.25 -3.78 34.42
C PHE A 243 -12.20 -2.73 35.54
N LYS A 244 -12.69 -3.07 36.73
CA LYS A 244 -12.71 -2.19 37.90
C LYS A 244 -12.20 -2.93 39.11
N TRP A 245 -11.23 -2.34 39.79
CA TRP A 245 -10.77 -2.78 41.10
C TRP A 245 -11.73 -2.31 42.18
N SER A 246 -11.72 -2.99 43.32
CA SER A 246 -12.53 -2.61 44.48
C SER A 246 -12.01 -1.33 45.17
N ASP A 247 -10.72 -1.02 45.07
CA ASP A 247 -10.11 0.21 45.60
C ASP A 247 -10.19 1.36 44.58
N GLU A 248 -10.40 2.59 45.05
CA GLU A 248 -10.54 3.78 44.18
C GLU A 248 -9.23 4.20 43.49
N ASN A 249 -8.06 3.87 44.05
CA ASN A 249 -6.76 4.21 43.46
C ASN A 249 -5.74 3.08 43.68
N PRO A 250 -5.88 1.94 43.00
CA PRO A 250 -5.04 0.77 43.22
C PRO A 250 -3.60 1.07 42.76
N SER A 251 -2.59 0.91 43.64
CA SER A 251 -1.16 1.07 43.27
C SER A 251 -0.30 0.02 43.98
N GLY A 252 0.76 -0.46 43.32
CA GLY A 252 1.70 -1.41 43.94
C GLY A 252 2.44 -0.80 45.13
N THR A 253 2.61 0.52 45.18
CA THR A 253 3.21 1.18 46.34
C THR A 253 2.29 1.14 47.57
N LYS A 254 0.96 1.13 47.38
CA LYS A 254 0.00 0.97 48.48
C LYS A 254 0.07 -0.42 49.10
N THR A 255 0.43 -1.47 48.34
CA THR A 255 0.51 -2.83 48.90
C THR A 255 1.62 -2.91 49.96
N ILE A 256 2.74 -2.19 49.77
CA ILE A 256 3.80 -2.04 50.77
C ILE A 256 3.30 -1.34 52.04
N LEU A 257 2.51 -0.27 51.89
CA LEU A 257 1.91 0.44 53.03
C LEU A 257 0.91 -0.45 53.79
N TRP A 258 0.03 -1.13 53.08
CA TRP A 258 -0.94 -2.07 53.67
C TRP A 258 -0.23 -3.23 54.37
N ARG A 259 0.86 -3.74 53.80
CA ARG A 259 1.67 -4.78 54.43
C ARG A 259 2.33 -4.27 55.70
N SER A 260 2.92 -3.07 55.69
CA SER A 260 3.49 -2.46 56.89
C SER A 260 2.44 -2.17 57.96
N GLN A 261 1.21 -1.82 57.57
CA GLN A 261 0.11 -1.60 58.50
C GLN A 261 -0.34 -2.93 59.14
N TRP A 262 -0.52 -3.96 58.32
CA TRP A 262 -0.84 -5.31 58.78
C TRP A 262 0.22 -5.90 59.71
N GLU A 263 1.51 -5.65 59.47
CA GLU A 263 2.59 -6.08 60.38
C GLU A 263 2.54 -5.38 61.75
N LYS A 264 1.90 -4.21 61.86
CA LYS A 264 1.75 -3.48 63.12
C LYS A 264 0.51 -3.89 63.89
N ASP A 265 -0.61 -4.08 63.19
CA ASP A 265 -1.93 -4.25 63.79
C ASP A 265 -2.53 -5.65 63.66
N HIS A 266 -1.95 -6.49 62.79
CA HIS A 266 -2.42 -7.83 62.42
C HIS A 266 -3.92 -7.91 62.10
N GLN A 267 -4.53 -6.82 61.62
CA GLN A 267 -5.95 -6.78 61.34
C GLN A 267 -6.30 -7.62 60.11
N SER A 268 -7.30 -8.51 60.25
CA SER A 268 -7.79 -9.38 59.17
C SER A 268 -8.26 -8.58 57.95
N VAL A 269 -8.81 -7.38 58.17
CA VAL A 269 -9.30 -6.49 57.10
C VAL A 269 -8.17 -6.06 56.16
N THR A 270 -7.00 -5.68 56.69
CA THR A 270 -5.86 -5.23 55.87
C THR A 270 -5.26 -6.39 55.07
N LYS A 271 -5.20 -7.59 55.66
CA LYS A 271 -4.79 -8.82 54.95
C LYS A 271 -5.77 -9.17 53.84
N GLN A 272 -7.07 -9.13 54.11
CA GLN A 272 -8.10 -9.41 53.11
C GLN A 272 -8.05 -8.41 51.95
N LYS A 273 -7.79 -7.12 52.23
CA LYS A 273 -7.59 -6.11 51.18
C LYS A 273 -6.42 -6.44 50.25
N LEU A 274 -5.28 -6.88 50.79
CA LEU A 274 -4.13 -7.30 49.99
C LEU A 274 -4.44 -8.53 49.13
N ILE A 275 -5.12 -9.52 49.70
CA ILE A 275 -5.55 -10.73 48.98
C ILE A 275 -6.51 -10.37 47.85
N THR A 276 -7.52 -9.54 48.12
CA THR A 276 -8.47 -9.08 47.09
C THR A 276 -7.77 -8.30 45.99
N TYR A 277 -6.87 -7.39 46.33
CA TYR A 277 -6.12 -6.60 45.35
C TYR A 277 -5.29 -7.50 44.39
N ASN A 278 -4.56 -8.46 44.92
CA ASN A 278 -3.74 -9.39 44.13
C ASN A 278 -4.61 -10.35 43.27
N ALA A 279 -5.75 -10.77 43.79
CA ALA A 279 -6.73 -11.55 43.03
C ALA A 279 -7.31 -10.76 41.85
N GLU A 280 -7.63 -9.47 42.07
CA GLU A 280 -8.09 -8.55 41.02
C GLU A 280 -7.01 -8.28 39.97
N ASP A 281 -5.73 -8.18 40.35
CA ASP A 281 -4.63 -8.04 39.38
C ASP A 281 -4.47 -9.31 38.52
N CYS A 282 -4.67 -10.52 39.07
CA CYS A 282 -4.75 -11.76 38.29
C CYS A 282 -5.94 -11.78 37.32
N GLU A 283 -7.11 -11.30 37.75
CA GLU A 283 -8.31 -11.23 36.91
C GLU A 283 -8.18 -10.17 35.81
N ALA A 284 -7.59 -9.02 36.11
CA ALA A 284 -7.26 -8.00 35.13
C ALA A 284 -6.29 -8.53 34.07
N LEU A 285 -5.29 -9.31 34.49
CA LEU A 285 -4.36 -9.99 33.58
C LEU A 285 -5.09 -10.98 32.66
N GLN A 286 -6.03 -11.76 33.19
CA GLN A 286 -6.90 -12.62 32.39
C GLN A 286 -7.67 -11.81 31.34
N CYS A 287 -8.37 -10.75 31.77
CA CYS A 287 -9.16 -9.89 30.89
C CYS A 287 -8.33 -9.33 29.71
N VAL A 288 -7.12 -8.83 29.98
CA VAL A 288 -6.24 -8.30 28.93
C VAL A 288 -5.73 -9.43 28.02
N THR A 289 -5.40 -10.59 28.57
CA THR A 289 -4.92 -11.74 27.80
C THR A 289 -5.97 -12.23 26.81
N GLU A 290 -7.20 -12.45 27.27
CA GLU A 290 -8.33 -12.89 26.45
C GLU A 290 -8.60 -11.89 25.31
N PHE A 291 -8.58 -10.60 25.63
CA PHE A 291 -8.76 -9.56 24.64
C PHE A 291 -7.66 -9.56 23.56
N VAL A 292 -6.39 -9.71 23.96
CA VAL A 292 -5.25 -9.80 23.04
C VAL A 292 -5.30 -11.08 22.19
N GLY A 293 -5.71 -12.20 22.79
CA GLY A 293 -5.97 -13.47 22.09
C GLY A 293 -7.07 -13.32 21.03
N ALA A 294 -8.18 -12.67 21.39
CA ALA A 294 -9.29 -12.40 20.48
C ALA A 294 -8.91 -11.48 19.31
N ILE A 295 -7.96 -10.55 19.49
CA ILE A 295 -7.42 -9.75 18.38
C ILE A 295 -6.52 -10.59 17.47
N SER A 296 -5.76 -11.51 18.05
CA SER A 296 -4.75 -12.33 17.37
C SER A 296 -5.35 -13.44 16.50
N GLY A 297 -6.49 -14.03 16.89
CA GLY A 297 -7.10 -15.19 16.22
C GLY A 297 -8.12 -14.88 15.11
N ARG A 298 -8.40 -13.61 14.79
CA ARG A 298 -9.43 -13.24 13.80
C ARG A 298 -8.93 -13.47 12.36
N SER A 299 -9.49 -14.47 11.68
CA SER A 299 -9.43 -14.57 10.21
C SER A 299 -10.28 -13.47 9.56
N ASP A 300 -9.92 -13.05 8.34
CA ASP A 300 -10.52 -11.92 7.58
C ASP A 300 -12.05 -11.99 7.34
N ARG A 301 -12.77 -12.99 7.87
CA ARG A 301 -14.19 -13.26 7.59
C ARG A 301 -15.18 -12.85 8.69
N ASP A 302 -14.78 -12.72 9.95
CA ASP A 302 -15.72 -12.37 11.05
C ASP A 302 -15.49 -10.94 11.56
N ARG A 303 -15.89 -9.99 10.73
CA ARG A 303 -15.88 -8.55 11.01
C ARG A 303 -17.27 -8.10 11.48
N MET A 304 -17.64 -8.46 12.70
CA MET A 304 -18.81 -7.92 13.40
C MET A 304 -18.40 -7.36 14.78
N ASP A 305 -17.48 -6.40 14.77
CA ASP A 305 -17.43 -5.25 15.71
C ASP A 305 -16.34 -4.27 15.22
N GLU A 306 -16.63 -3.59 14.10
CA GLU A 306 -15.63 -3.01 13.19
C GLU A 306 -15.16 -1.57 13.54
N GLN A 307 -15.52 -1.00 14.69
CA GLN A 307 -15.30 0.44 14.89
C GLN A 307 -14.10 0.82 15.77
N GLN A 308 -13.57 -0.08 16.61
CA GLN A 308 -12.54 0.28 17.60
C GLN A 308 -11.12 -0.23 17.31
N ILE A 309 -10.91 -1.21 16.43
CA ILE A 309 -9.57 -1.76 16.15
C ILE A 309 -9.12 -1.40 14.73
N VAL A 310 -7.92 -0.82 14.59
CA VAL A 310 -7.38 -0.34 13.31
C VAL A 310 -5.98 -0.91 13.06
N GLN A 311 -5.80 -1.58 11.92
CA GLN A 311 -4.47 -2.00 11.47
C GLN A 311 -3.65 -0.76 11.04
N ALA A 312 -2.51 -0.50 11.69
CA ALA A 312 -1.71 0.69 11.43
C ALA A 312 -1.22 0.78 9.97
N ASP A 313 -1.00 -0.37 9.32
CA ASP A 313 -0.59 -0.48 7.92
C ASP A 313 -1.72 -0.16 6.91
N SER A 314 -2.99 -0.20 7.34
CA SER A 314 -4.14 0.14 6.49
C SER A 314 -4.48 1.64 6.49
N LEU A 315 -3.85 2.43 7.37
CA LEU A 315 -4.11 3.86 7.49
C LEU A 315 -3.80 4.59 6.16
N PRO A 316 -4.74 5.39 5.62
CA PRO A 316 -4.60 6.03 4.33
C PRO A 316 -3.44 7.03 4.35
N ARG A 317 -2.48 6.84 3.44
CA ARG A 317 -1.36 7.78 3.27
C ARG A 317 -1.89 9.12 2.76
N LYS A 318 -1.77 10.18 3.57
CA LYS A 318 -2.00 11.55 3.10
C LYS A 318 -0.92 11.93 2.09
N SER A 319 -1.24 11.79 0.80
CA SER A 319 -0.46 12.39 -0.29
C SER A 319 -0.49 13.90 -0.14
N TRP A 320 0.69 14.54 -0.13
CA TRP A 320 0.84 16.01 -0.08
C TRP A 320 0.23 16.74 -1.30
N PHE A 321 -0.18 16.02 -2.34
CA PHE A 321 -0.92 16.60 -3.46
C PHE A 321 -2.35 16.98 -3.03
N ARG A 322 -2.54 18.27 -2.73
CA ARG A 322 -3.78 18.97 -2.36
C ARG A 322 -4.83 19.04 -3.49
N TRP A 323 -5.09 17.93 -4.18
CA TRP A 323 -6.13 17.86 -5.23
C TRP A 323 -7.24 16.85 -4.91
N ARG A 324 -7.38 16.46 -3.64
CA ARG A 324 -8.56 15.74 -3.15
C ARG A 324 -9.56 16.73 -2.56
N LYS A 325 -10.85 16.41 -2.68
CA LYS A 325 -11.92 17.19 -2.03
C LYS A 325 -11.60 17.24 -0.52
N PRO A 326 -11.40 18.43 0.07
CA PRO A 326 -11.10 18.54 1.49
C PRO A 326 -12.27 17.99 2.28
N GLN A 327 -11.98 17.21 3.31
CA GLN A 327 -12.98 16.75 4.26
C GLN A 327 -12.99 17.76 5.41
N TYR A 328 -14.02 18.59 5.46
CA TYR A 328 -14.19 19.58 6.51
C TYR A 328 -14.87 18.93 7.71
N LEU A 329 -14.35 19.17 8.91
CA LEU A 329 -14.91 18.64 10.15
C LEU A 329 -16.23 19.33 10.54
N LEU A 330 -16.34 20.63 10.22
CA LEU A 330 -17.56 21.40 10.45
C LEU A 330 -18.42 21.41 9.18
N PRO A 331 -19.69 21.01 9.25
CA PRO A 331 -20.60 21.04 8.11
C PRO A 331 -20.71 22.42 7.47
N ALA A 332 -20.70 23.48 8.29
CA ALA A 332 -20.70 24.85 7.81
C ALA A 332 -19.48 25.19 6.93
N LEU A 333 -18.30 24.64 7.24
CA LEU A 333 -17.10 24.85 6.43
C LEU A 333 -17.13 24.03 5.13
N ASP A 334 -17.74 22.84 5.11
CA ASP A 334 -17.98 22.11 3.86
C ASP A 334 -18.97 22.87 2.96
N GLU A 335 -20.01 23.44 3.56
CA GLU A 335 -20.99 24.27 2.85
C GLU A 335 -20.34 25.54 2.28
N ILE A 336 -19.61 26.30 3.09
CA ILE A 336 -18.84 27.47 2.63
C ILE A 336 -17.85 27.06 1.54
N GLY A 337 -17.10 25.97 1.75
CA GLY A 337 -16.15 25.43 0.78
C GLY A 337 -16.82 25.12 -0.56
N ARG A 338 -17.96 24.41 -0.55
CA ARG A 338 -18.78 24.13 -1.75
C ARG A 338 -19.20 25.42 -2.46
N MET A 339 -19.59 26.44 -1.71
CA MET A 339 -20.00 27.74 -2.29
C MET A 339 -18.83 28.55 -2.84
N ALA A 340 -17.61 28.32 -2.34
CA ALA A 340 -16.39 28.97 -2.80
C ALA A 340 -15.79 28.31 -4.07
N TYR A 341 -16.21 27.09 -4.42
CA TYR A 341 -15.75 26.46 -5.66
C TYR A 341 -16.13 27.32 -6.87
N TRP A 342 -15.17 27.46 -7.79
CA TRP A 342 -15.31 28.26 -9.00
C TRP A 342 -16.62 27.95 -9.72
N ASP A 343 -16.91 26.68 -10.00
CA ASP A 343 -18.13 26.27 -10.73
C ASP A 343 -19.41 26.69 -10.00
N TYR A 344 -19.50 26.50 -8.68
CA TYR A 344 -20.67 26.93 -7.89
C TYR A 344 -20.85 28.46 -7.93
N GLN A 345 -19.75 29.20 -7.78
CA GLN A 345 -19.78 30.65 -7.91
C GLN A 345 -20.22 31.09 -9.31
N GLN A 346 -19.76 30.45 -10.37
CA GLN A 346 -20.15 30.78 -11.74
C GLN A 346 -21.62 30.41 -12.02
N GLU A 347 -22.05 29.22 -11.59
CA GLU A 347 -23.33 28.61 -11.96
C GLU A 347 -24.52 29.03 -11.09
N LYS A 348 -24.28 29.38 -9.83
CA LYS A 348 -25.35 29.79 -8.89
C LYS A 348 -25.22 31.26 -8.52
N ILE A 349 -24.09 31.68 -7.95
CA ILE A 349 -23.95 33.02 -7.37
C ILE A 349 -23.91 34.08 -8.48
N ASN A 350 -22.94 33.99 -9.38
CA ASN A 350 -22.76 34.93 -10.48
C ASN A 350 -23.91 34.89 -11.49
N LEU A 351 -24.56 33.73 -11.71
CA LEU A 351 -25.76 33.65 -12.56
C LEU A 351 -26.97 34.35 -11.93
N ARG A 352 -27.10 34.38 -10.59
CA ARG A 352 -28.14 35.13 -9.89
C ARG A 352 -27.84 36.63 -9.89
N SER A 353 -26.59 37.00 -9.61
CA SER A 353 -26.18 38.40 -9.45
C SER A 353 -25.98 39.13 -10.77
N ASN A 354 -25.66 38.43 -11.86
CA ASN A 354 -25.38 39.04 -13.15
C ASN A 354 -26.46 38.74 -14.21
N LYS A 355 -27.35 39.72 -14.44
CA LYS A 355 -28.45 39.63 -15.42
C LYS A 355 -27.95 39.28 -16.85
N ARG A 356 -26.76 39.74 -17.25
CA ARG A 356 -26.14 39.43 -18.55
C ARG A 356 -25.79 37.94 -18.66
N ARG A 357 -25.21 37.36 -17.61
CA ARG A 357 -24.91 35.91 -17.57
C ARG A 357 -26.18 35.06 -17.57
N LYS A 358 -27.22 35.47 -16.85
CA LYS A 358 -28.54 34.79 -16.86
C LYS A 358 -29.16 34.76 -18.26
N LYS A 359 -29.03 35.86 -19.03
CA LYS A 359 -29.46 35.93 -20.43
C LYS A 359 -28.59 35.06 -21.35
N MET A 360 -27.26 35.09 -21.19
CA MET A 360 -26.32 34.26 -21.96
C MET A 360 -26.53 32.75 -21.73
N ALA A 361 -26.77 32.31 -20.49
CA ALA A 361 -27.06 30.91 -20.18
C ALA A 361 -28.36 30.44 -20.82
N LYS A 362 -29.43 31.26 -20.81
CA LYS A 362 -30.69 30.97 -21.52
C LYS A 362 -30.50 30.86 -23.04
N THR A 363 -29.65 31.71 -23.63
CA THR A 363 -29.34 31.64 -25.06
C THR A 363 -28.53 30.39 -25.42
N ALA A 364 -27.57 29.99 -24.59
CA ALA A 364 -26.76 28.79 -24.80
C ALA A 364 -27.59 27.49 -24.82
N VAL A 365 -28.65 27.40 -24.00
CA VAL A 365 -29.60 26.28 -24.01
C VAL A 365 -30.42 26.25 -25.31
N ARG A 366 -30.77 27.41 -25.88
CA ARG A 366 -31.55 27.50 -27.14
C ARG A 366 -30.77 27.05 -28.40
N VAL A 367 -29.44 27.08 -28.38
CA VAL A 367 -28.60 26.70 -29.55
C VAL A 367 -28.46 25.18 -29.73
N GLN A 368 -28.92 24.36 -28.78
CA GLN A 368 -28.76 22.89 -28.82
C GLN A 368 -29.68 22.13 -29.80
N GLY A 369 -30.47 22.82 -30.64
CA GLY A 369 -31.53 22.18 -31.43
C GLY A 369 -31.31 21.98 -32.94
N SER A 370 -30.22 22.48 -33.55
CA SER A 370 -30.10 22.38 -35.02
C SER A 370 -29.52 21.03 -35.48
N GLN A 371 -30.25 20.35 -36.37
CA GLN A 371 -29.75 19.15 -37.05
C GLN A 371 -28.47 19.50 -37.84
N PRO A 372 -27.39 18.70 -37.74
CA PRO A 372 -26.17 18.95 -38.49
C PRO A 372 -26.46 19.06 -40.00
N ARG A 373 -26.06 20.15 -40.65
CA ARG A 373 -26.10 20.26 -42.11
C ARG A 373 -25.25 19.13 -42.71
N ALA A 374 -25.83 18.39 -43.66
CA ALA A 374 -25.11 17.32 -44.35
C ALA A 374 -24.10 17.91 -45.33
N ASN A 375 -22.85 17.47 -45.26
CA ASN A 375 -21.80 17.83 -46.22
C ASN A 375 -21.92 17.00 -47.51
N LYS A 376 -22.39 15.76 -47.38
CA LYS A 376 -22.62 14.83 -48.48
C LYS A 376 -23.95 14.12 -48.28
N VAL A 377 -24.77 14.04 -49.33
CA VAL A 377 -25.99 13.24 -49.36
C VAL A 377 -25.74 12.07 -50.31
N ILE A 378 -25.98 10.84 -49.85
CA ILE A 378 -25.84 9.62 -50.64
C ILE A 378 -27.22 8.98 -50.72
N GLN A 379 -27.80 8.94 -51.91
CA GLN A 379 -28.97 8.12 -52.18
C GLN A 379 -28.49 6.69 -52.46
N TRP A 380 -29.00 5.73 -51.70
CA TRP A 380 -28.56 4.35 -51.82
C TRP A 380 -29.21 3.64 -53.00
N ARG A 381 -28.50 2.64 -53.54
CA ARG A 381 -28.94 1.86 -54.71
C ARG A 381 -30.16 1.03 -54.34
N GLU A 382 -31.09 0.95 -55.29
CA GLU A 382 -32.27 0.09 -55.15
C GLU A 382 -31.87 -1.39 -55.30
N PRO A 383 -32.47 -2.30 -54.52
CA PRO A 383 -32.25 -3.73 -54.70
C PRO A 383 -32.82 -4.18 -56.05
N ASP A 384 -32.10 -5.06 -56.73
CA ASP A 384 -32.48 -5.54 -58.07
C ASP A 384 -33.63 -6.58 -58.02
N ALA A 385 -33.84 -7.23 -56.87
CA ALA A 385 -34.86 -8.25 -56.68
C ALA A 385 -35.35 -8.35 -55.22
N CYS A 386 -36.50 -8.99 -55.02
CA CYS A 386 -37.04 -9.28 -53.69
C CYS A 386 -36.18 -10.32 -52.95
N ILE A 387 -35.70 -9.99 -51.75
CA ILE A 387 -34.89 -10.92 -50.91
C ILE A 387 -35.64 -12.18 -50.45
N ARG A 388 -36.98 -12.21 -50.58
CA ARG A 388 -37.83 -13.32 -50.13
C ARG A 388 -38.27 -14.25 -51.26
N CYS A 389 -38.57 -13.70 -52.45
CA CYS A 389 -39.14 -14.47 -53.56
C CYS A 389 -38.45 -14.25 -54.91
N GLY A 390 -37.40 -13.43 -54.98
CA GLY A 390 -36.67 -13.16 -56.23
C GLY A 390 -37.40 -12.28 -57.25
N GLY A 391 -38.61 -11.81 -56.96
CA GLY A 391 -39.37 -10.96 -57.89
C GLY A 391 -38.66 -9.64 -58.23
N SER A 392 -38.64 -9.28 -59.51
CA SER A 392 -37.93 -8.09 -60.05
C SER A 392 -38.71 -6.77 -59.93
N LYS A 393 -40.03 -6.83 -59.74
CA LYS A 393 -40.86 -5.64 -59.52
C LYS A 393 -40.87 -5.29 -58.03
N LEU A 394 -40.38 -4.11 -57.68
CA LEU A 394 -40.35 -3.59 -56.32
C LEU A 394 -40.91 -2.18 -56.27
N TYR A 395 -41.64 -1.83 -55.22
CA TYR A 395 -42.10 -0.45 -55.02
C TYR A 395 -41.51 0.17 -53.75
N ARG A 396 -41.17 1.46 -53.85
CA ARG A 396 -40.74 2.27 -52.72
C ARG A 396 -41.93 2.48 -51.78
N HIS A 397 -41.82 1.99 -50.56
CA HIS A 397 -42.83 2.09 -49.52
C HIS A 397 -42.56 3.28 -48.59
N HIS A 398 -41.48 3.22 -47.79
CA HIS A 398 -41.19 4.23 -46.77
C HIS A 398 -39.77 4.79 -46.94
N LYS A 399 -39.63 6.12 -47.03
CA LYS A 399 -38.32 6.79 -47.12
C LYS A 399 -37.66 6.86 -45.75
N TYR A 400 -36.42 6.39 -45.64
CA TYR A 400 -35.60 6.49 -44.43
C TYR A 400 -34.34 7.29 -44.71
N ALA A 401 -33.95 8.16 -43.79
CA ALA A 401 -32.69 8.90 -43.90
C ALA A 401 -31.91 8.83 -42.59
N LYS A 402 -30.60 8.67 -42.70
CA LYS A 402 -29.69 8.63 -41.56
C LYS A 402 -28.46 9.48 -41.80
N THR A 403 -28.17 10.38 -40.86
CA THR A 403 -26.94 11.18 -40.89
C THR A 403 -25.88 10.54 -40.00
N VAL A 404 -24.75 10.16 -40.59
CA VAL A 404 -23.53 9.75 -39.88
C VAL A 404 -22.68 11.00 -39.65
N ILE A 405 -22.36 11.26 -38.38
CA ILE A 405 -21.53 12.38 -37.95
C ILE A 405 -20.10 11.90 -37.80
N ASP A 406 -19.16 12.45 -38.57
CA ASP A 406 -17.77 12.02 -38.56
C ASP A 406 -16.78 13.20 -38.72
N VAL A 407 -15.50 12.90 -38.76
CA VAL A 407 -14.42 13.81 -39.17
C VAL A 407 -13.75 13.32 -40.45
N ARG A 408 -13.22 14.25 -41.22
CA ARG A 408 -12.41 13.98 -42.41
C ARG A 408 -11.03 14.56 -42.19
N PHE A 409 -10.02 13.69 -42.25
CA PHE A 409 -8.62 14.06 -42.28
C PHE A 409 -8.25 14.51 -43.70
N GLY A 410 -7.79 15.75 -43.85
CA GLY A 410 -7.08 16.22 -45.04
C GLY A 410 -5.56 16.07 -44.86
N ARG A 411 -4.77 16.57 -45.82
CA ARG A 411 -3.29 16.53 -45.75
C ARG A 411 -2.74 17.24 -44.51
N SER A 412 -3.29 18.42 -44.20
CA SER A 412 -2.91 19.25 -43.05
C SER A 412 -4.13 19.89 -42.38
N SER A 413 -5.30 19.27 -42.49
CA SER A 413 -6.53 19.82 -41.90
C SER A 413 -7.42 18.71 -41.34
N LEU A 414 -8.25 19.09 -40.36
CA LEU A 414 -9.24 18.24 -39.76
C LEU A 414 -10.59 18.95 -39.87
N LYS A 415 -11.57 18.32 -40.52
CA LYS A 415 -12.89 18.93 -40.76
C LYS A 415 -14.00 18.04 -40.23
N ARG A 416 -15.04 18.66 -39.65
CA ARG A 416 -16.32 17.97 -39.41
C ARG A 416 -16.93 17.56 -40.75
N TRP A 417 -17.42 16.33 -40.83
CA TRP A 417 -17.97 15.77 -42.05
C TRP A 417 -19.21 14.92 -41.75
N ASN A 418 -20.38 15.45 -42.08
CA ASN A 418 -21.66 14.78 -41.88
C ASN A 418 -22.14 14.17 -43.21
N THR A 419 -22.35 12.86 -43.25
CA THR A 419 -22.87 12.17 -44.45
C THR A 419 -24.30 11.71 -44.21
N LYS A 420 -25.26 12.18 -45.00
CA LYS A 420 -26.67 11.79 -44.95
C LYS A 420 -26.94 10.70 -45.97
N TYR A 421 -27.21 9.49 -45.50
CA TYR A 421 -27.67 8.38 -46.32
C TYR A 421 -29.19 8.44 -46.43
N VAL A 422 -29.71 8.29 -47.64
CA VAL A 422 -31.14 8.26 -47.94
C VAL A 422 -31.44 6.95 -48.66
N ASP A 423 -32.43 6.22 -48.14
CA ASP A 423 -32.81 4.90 -48.62
C ASP A 423 -34.32 4.70 -48.47
N TYR A 424 -34.84 3.60 -49.01
CA TYR A 424 -36.25 3.26 -48.99
C TYR A 424 -36.46 1.85 -48.45
N TYR A 425 -37.57 1.65 -47.76
CA TYR A 425 -38.15 0.32 -47.64
C TYR A 425 -38.82 -0.02 -48.96
N TYR A 426 -38.57 -1.22 -49.43
CA TYR A 426 -39.14 -1.80 -50.63
C TYR A 426 -40.19 -2.81 -50.23
N ARG A 427 -41.33 -2.82 -50.92
CA ARG A 427 -42.33 -3.86 -50.76
C ARG A 427 -42.49 -4.62 -52.08
N CYS A 428 -42.55 -5.94 -51.96
CA CYS A 428 -42.74 -6.82 -53.11
C CYS A 428 -44.24 -6.96 -53.42
N PRO A 429 -44.68 -6.82 -54.68
CA PRO A 429 -46.08 -7.04 -55.04
C PRO A 429 -46.45 -8.53 -55.04
N ALA A 430 -45.52 -9.43 -55.38
CA ALA A 430 -45.78 -10.87 -55.45
C ALA A 430 -45.95 -11.54 -54.08
N CYS A 431 -45.03 -11.31 -53.14
CA CYS A 431 -45.04 -11.96 -51.82
C CYS A 431 -45.32 -11.01 -50.65
N HIS A 432 -45.67 -9.76 -50.93
CA HIS A 432 -45.97 -8.68 -49.95
C HIS A 432 -44.89 -8.36 -48.90
N ALA A 433 -43.69 -8.94 -49.01
CA ALA A 433 -42.60 -8.71 -48.07
C ALA A 433 -42.12 -7.26 -48.11
N VAL A 434 -41.89 -6.66 -46.94
CA VAL A 434 -41.29 -5.33 -46.77
C VAL A 434 -39.86 -5.50 -46.28
N PHE A 435 -38.89 -4.94 -47.00
CA PHE A 435 -37.48 -5.07 -46.68
C PHE A 435 -36.73 -3.79 -47.07
N TYR A 436 -35.48 -3.66 -46.64
CA TYR A 436 -34.56 -2.62 -47.09
C TYR A 436 -33.43 -3.29 -47.87
N ASN A 437 -32.64 -2.52 -48.63
CA ASN A 437 -31.47 -3.09 -49.30
C ASN A 437 -30.46 -3.62 -48.25
N PRO A 438 -30.22 -4.94 -48.16
CA PRO A 438 -29.33 -5.51 -47.15
C PRO A 438 -27.90 -4.97 -47.24
N ASP A 439 -27.45 -4.58 -48.44
CA ASP A 439 -26.08 -4.13 -48.74
C ASP A 439 -25.83 -2.65 -48.42
N ARG A 440 -26.61 -2.06 -47.51
CA ARG A 440 -26.44 -0.66 -47.11
C ARG A 440 -25.03 -0.38 -46.55
N PRO A 441 -24.41 0.76 -46.87
CA PRO A 441 -23.02 1.08 -46.51
C PRO A 441 -22.89 1.58 -45.07
N TRP A 442 -24.00 1.79 -44.35
CA TRP A 442 -23.99 2.25 -42.96
C TRP A 442 -24.50 1.16 -42.01
N ASN A 443 -23.70 0.88 -40.98
CA ASN A 443 -23.97 -0.13 -39.94
C ASN A 443 -24.93 0.35 -38.83
N GLY A 444 -25.81 1.29 -39.13
CA GLY A 444 -26.74 1.86 -38.15
C GLY A 444 -26.12 2.73 -37.04
N LYS A 445 -24.81 2.99 -37.03
CA LYS A 445 -24.16 3.86 -36.03
C LYS A 445 -24.36 5.35 -36.32
N LYS A 446 -24.46 6.17 -35.26
CA LYS A 446 -24.60 7.64 -35.35
C LYS A 446 -23.27 8.34 -35.67
N TYR A 447 -22.17 7.83 -35.13
CA TYR A 447 -20.84 8.41 -35.27
C TYR A 447 -19.98 7.54 -36.18
N GLY A 448 -19.23 8.17 -37.08
CA GLY A 448 -18.35 7.49 -38.02
C GLY A 448 -17.03 7.04 -37.40
N ARG A 449 -16.24 6.30 -38.19
CA ARG A 449 -15.00 5.65 -37.73
C ARG A 449 -13.92 6.68 -37.42
N ASN A 450 -13.75 7.73 -38.22
CA ASN A 450 -12.63 8.65 -38.02
C ASN A 450 -12.74 9.43 -36.71
N LEU A 451 -13.96 9.81 -36.32
CA LEU A 451 -14.24 10.52 -35.09
C LEU A 451 -13.98 9.63 -33.87
N LEU A 452 -14.35 8.34 -33.98
CA LEU A 452 -14.03 7.32 -32.98
C LEU A 452 -12.51 7.24 -32.74
N LEU A 453 -11.73 7.11 -33.82
CA LEU A 453 -10.27 6.97 -33.76
C LEU A 453 -9.60 8.25 -33.26
N LEU A 454 -10.10 9.43 -33.66
CA LEU A 454 -9.61 10.71 -33.15
C LEU A 454 -9.78 10.81 -31.62
N CYS A 455 -10.94 10.41 -31.09
CA CYS A 455 -11.16 10.39 -29.64
C CYS A 455 -10.18 9.45 -28.92
N ALA A 456 -9.92 8.27 -29.49
CA ALA A 456 -8.96 7.31 -28.95
C ALA A 456 -7.52 7.87 -28.97
N TYR A 457 -7.09 8.43 -30.10
CA TYR A 457 -5.78 9.08 -30.25
C TYR A 457 -5.58 10.22 -29.25
N LEU A 458 -6.55 11.14 -29.16
CA LEU A 458 -6.47 12.27 -28.23
C LEU A 458 -6.40 11.80 -26.77
N ASN A 459 -7.12 10.72 -26.42
CA ASN A 459 -7.15 10.23 -25.05
C ASN A 459 -5.89 9.45 -24.67
N ILE A 460 -5.39 8.61 -25.57
CA ILE A 460 -4.34 7.63 -25.28
C ILE A 460 -2.96 8.16 -25.63
N ASP A 461 -2.76 8.71 -26.81
CA ASP A 461 -1.46 9.16 -27.29
C ASP A 461 -1.17 10.60 -26.82
N VAL A 462 -2.10 11.52 -27.10
CA VAL A 462 -2.01 12.93 -26.68
C VAL A 462 -2.31 13.13 -25.19
N ARG A 463 -2.77 12.07 -24.49
CA ARG A 463 -2.98 12.09 -23.03
C ARG A 463 -4.03 13.11 -22.57
N MET A 464 -5.01 13.46 -23.41
CA MET A 464 -6.02 14.46 -23.08
C MET A 464 -7.16 13.87 -22.22
N PRO A 465 -7.52 14.47 -21.07
CA PRO A 465 -8.68 14.05 -20.28
C PRO A 465 -9.98 14.15 -21.08
N GLN A 466 -10.94 13.25 -20.84
CA GLN A 466 -12.18 13.16 -21.62
C GLN A 466 -12.97 14.48 -21.66
N LYS A 467 -13.00 15.21 -20.54
CA LYS A 467 -13.63 16.55 -20.48
C LYS A 467 -12.98 17.53 -21.45
N ARG A 468 -11.65 17.52 -21.54
CA ARG A 468 -10.88 18.36 -22.46
C ARG A 468 -11.08 17.96 -23.92
N ILE A 469 -11.22 16.66 -24.20
CA ILE A 469 -11.56 16.17 -25.54
C ILE A 469 -12.92 16.71 -25.99
N ALA A 470 -13.94 16.69 -25.11
CA ALA A 470 -15.25 17.24 -25.44
C ALA A 470 -15.18 18.75 -25.76
N VAL A 471 -14.36 19.51 -25.00
CA VAL A 471 -14.10 20.94 -25.27
C VAL A 471 -13.41 21.12 -26.62
N PHE A 472 -12.33 20.38 -26.88
CA PHE A 472 -11.59 20.42 -28.15
C PHE A 472 -12.50 20.14 -29.34
N LEU A 473 -13.31 19.09 -29.28
CA LEU A 473 -14.24 18.73 -30.36
C LEU A 473 -15.33 19.80 -30.58
N LYS A 474 -15.72 20.52 -29.53
CA LYS A 474 -16.67 21.64 -29.62
C LYS A 474 -16.02 22.86 -30.26
N GLU A 475 -14.86 23.29 -29.76
CA GLU A 475 -14.21 24.52 -30.18
C GLU A 475 -13.62 24.42 -31.59
N MET A 476 -12.98 23.29 -31.90
CA MET A 476 -12.30 23.11 -33.19
C MET A 476 -13.22 22.60 -34.30
N LEU A 477 -14.23 21.80 -33.96
CA LEU A 477 -15.05 21.07 -34.95
C LEU A 477 -16.56 21.29 -34.78
N GLY A 478 -17.00 22.06 -33.79
CA GLY A 478 -18.40 22.37 -33.54
C GLY A 478 -19.23 21.18 -33.05
N PHE A 479 -18.61 20.13 -32.50
CA PHE A 479 -19.33 18.99 -31.91
C PHE A 479 -19.76 19.27 -30.48
N THR A 480 -21.06 19.16 -30.21
CA THR A 480 -21.62 19.27 -28.87
C THR A 480 -21.75 17.88 -28.24
N PHE A 481 -20.66 17.39 -27.64
CA PHE A 481 -20.65 16.09 -26.97
C PHE A 481 -20.64 16.22 -25.44
N SER A 482 -21.40 15.34 -24.78
CA SER A 482 -21.24 15.11 -23.35
C SER A 482 -19.99 14.27 -23.08
N ASN A 483 -19.45 14.36 -21.87
CA ASN A 483 -18.31 13.53 -21.44
C ASN A 483 -18.58 12.03 -21.65
N ASN A 484 -19.81 11.59 -21.35
CA ASN A 484 -20.23 10.21 -21.57
C ASN A 484 -20.19 9.80 -23.06
N THR A 485 -20.47 10.72 -23.98
CA THR A 485 -20.37 10.44 -25.43
C THR A 485 -18.93 10.17 -25.83
N VAL A 486 -17.97 10.96 -25.33
CA VAL A 486 -16.54 10.74 -25.57
C VAL A 486 -16.08 9.40 -24.99
N ASN A 487 -16.52 9.08 -23.77
CA ASN A 487 -16.20 7.79 -23.15
C ASN A 487 -16.74 6.60 -23.99
N LYS A 488 -18.00 6.64 -24.44
CA LYS A 488 -18.59 5.62 -25.32
C LYS A 488 -17.87 5.48 -26.66
N LEU A 489 -17.30 6.56 -27.19
CA LEU A 489 -16.46 6.51 -28.40
C LEU A 489 -15.13 5.80 -28.10
N LYS A 490 -14.49 6.09 -26.96
CA LYS A 490 -13.28 5.37 -26.52
C LYS A 490 -13.56 3.87 -26.33
N GLU A 491 -14.62 3.51 -25.63
CA GLU A 491 -15.04 2.10 -25.41
C GLU A 491 -15.21 1.35 -26.74
N LYS A 492 -15.86 1.99 -27.72
CA LYS A 492 -16.04 1.42 -29.06
C LYS A 492 -14.72 1.30 -29.83
N ALA A 493 -13.77 2.20 -29.62
CA ALA A 493 -12.43 2.08 -30.20
C ALA A 493 -11.66 0.92 -29.58
N ALA A 494 -11.72 0.76 -28.26
CA ALA A 494 -11.12 -0.37 -27.56
C ALA A 494 -11.68 -1.70 -28.06
N LEU A 495 -13.01 -1.80 -28.21
CA LEU A 495 -13.65 -2.98 -28.79
C LEU A 495 -13.19 -3.26 -30.23
N LEU A 496 -13.00 -2.21 -31.05
CA LEU A 496 -12.54 -2.35 -32.43
C LEU A 496 -11.10 -2.93 -32.50
N TYR A 497 -10.23 -2.56 -31.57
CA TYR A 497 -8.83 -3.01 -31.53
C TYR A 497 -8.55 -4.11 -30.50
N LYS A 498 -9.59 -4.67 -29.88
CA LYS A 498 -9.46 -5.84 -29.00
C LYS A 498 -8.81 -7.03 -29.72
N PRO A 499 -9.15 -7.38 -30.97
CA PRO A 499 -8.46 -8.44 -31.70
C PRO A 499 -6.96 -8.16 -31.91
N THR A 500 -6.58 -6.89 -32.16
CA THR A 500 -5.18 -6.48 -32.26
C THR A 500 -4.45 -6.68 -30.94
N TYR A 501 -5.07 -6.24 -29.84
CA TYR A 501 -4.53 -6.44 -28.49
C TYR A 501 -4.38 -7.91 -28.12
N ASP A 502 -5.38 -8.76 -28.42
CA ASP A 502 -5.31 -10.19 -28.11
C ASP A 502 -4.19 -10.88 -28.87
N ARG A 503 -3.97 -10.50 -30.15
CA ARG A 503 -2.80 -10.95 -30.92
C ARG A 503 -1.49 -10.48 -30.31
N LEU A 504 -1.39 -9.23 -29.85
CA LEU A 504 -0.19 -8.71 -29.20
C LEU A 504 0.12 -9.46 -27.91
N LEU A 505 -0.90 -9.66 -27.06
CA LEU A 505 -0.73 -10.37 -25.81
C LEU A 505 -0.29 -11.82 -26.04
N ASN A 506 -0.89 -12.51 -27.00
CA ASN A 506 -0.48 -13.85 -27.40
C ASN A 506 0.93 -13.90 -28.00
N LYS A 507 1.31 -12.90 -28.81
CA LYS A 507 2.65 -12.79 -29.39
C LYS A 507 3.71 -12.60 -28.30
N ILE A 508 3.42 -11.77 -27.28
CA ILE A 508 4.32 -11.57 -26.14
C ILE A 508 4.40 -12.84 -25.29
N SER A 509 3.28 -13.49 -24.97
CA SER A 509 3.26 -14.69 -24.11
C SER A 509 3.83 -15.94 -24.77
N SER A 510 3.94 -15.97 -26.10
CA SER A 510 4.56 -17.07 -26.86
C SER A 510 5.94 -16.73 -27.43
N GLY A 511 6.46 -15.51 -27.16
CA GLY A 511 7.77 -15.07 -27.64
C GLY A 511 8.95 -15.63 -26.84
N ASP A 512 10.16 -15.19 -27.20
CA ASP A 512 11.40 -15.66 -26.56
C ASP A 512 11.83 -14.82 -25.35
N LEU A 513 11.24 -13.63 -25.18
CA LEU A 513 11.64 -12.67 -24.16
C LEU A 513 10.45 -11.87 -23.64
N ILE A 514 10.31 -11.80 -22.32
CA ILE A 514 9.32 -10.95 -21.64
C ILE A 514 10.02 -10.13 -20.56
N HIS A 515 9.83 -8.82 -20.60
CA HIS A 515 10.03 -7.89 -19.51
C HIS A 515 8.71 -7.68 -18.78
N ALA A 516 8.68 -7.87 -17.46
CA ALA A 516 7.47 -7.65 -16.66
C ALA A 516 7.72 -6.71 -15.48
N ASP A 517 6.74 -5.84 -15.21
CA ASP A 517 6.69 -4.94 -14.05
C ASP A 517 5.22 -4.56 -13.77
N GLU A 518 4.94 -4.05 -12.57
CA GLU A 518 3.58 -3.72 -12.15
C GLU A 518 3.45 -2.38 -11.41
N THR A 519 2.30 -1.72 -11.58
CA THR A 519 2.00 -0.47 -10.89
C THR A 519 0.60 -0.45 -10.30
N PRO A 520 0.39 0.08 -9.08
CA PRO A 520 -0.93 0.16 -8.49
C PRO A 520 -1.81 1.18 -9.20
N VAL A 521 -3.11 0.92 -9.25
CA VAL A 521 -4.13 1.84 -9.74
C VAL A 521 -5.29 1.96 -8.76
N ASN A 522 -5.86 3.16 -8.63
CA ASN A 522 -6.97 3.41 -7.72
C ASN A 522 -8.29 3.29 -8.48
N LEU A 523 -9.18 2.44 -7.97
CA LEU A 523 -10.50 2.13 -8.49
C LEU A 523 -11.53 2.44 -7.41
N ASP A 524 -12.15 3.62 -7.45
CA ASP A 524 -13.27 4.02 -6.59
C ASP A 524 -13.23 3.44 -5.15
N GLY A 525 -12.13 3.70 -4.42
CA GLY A 525 -11.93 3.23 -3.05
C GLY A 525 -11.20 1.88 -2.88
N LYS A 526 -11.00 1.12 -3.95
CA LYS A 526 -10.21 -0.13 -4.01
C LYS A 526 -8.89 0.07 -4.74
N THR A 527 -7.88 -0.72 -4.40
CA THR A 527 -6.59 -0.73 -5.11
C THR A 527 -6.54 -1.92 -6.05
N GLY A 528 -6.40 -1.67 -7.34
CA GLY A 528 -6.05 -2.68 -8.35
C GLY A 528 -4.63 -2.49 -8.84
N TYR A 529 -4.21 -3.29 -9.80
CA TYR A 529 -2.85 -3.29 -10.34
C TYR A 529 -2.86 -3.43 -11.86
N VAL A 530 -1.88 -2.82 -12.51
CA VAL A 530 -1.64 -2.93 -13.96
C VAL A 530 -0.27 -3.57 -14.15
N TRP A 531 -0.24 -4.74 -14.77
CA TRP A 531 0.97 -5.39 -15.27
C TRP A 531 1.29 -4.85 -16.65
N ALA A 532 2.57 -4.51 -16.86
CA ALA A 532 3.13 -4.26 -18.18
C ALA A 532 3.98 -5.45 -18.57
N PHE A 533 3.68 -6.05 -19.71
CA PHE A 533 4.51 -7.06 -20.37
C PHE A 533 5.08 -6.44 -21.64
N ALA A 534 6.40 -6.49 -21.79
CA ALA A 534 7.08 -5.92 -22.95
C ALA A 534 8.09 -6.90 -23.53
N SER A 535 8.22 -6.94 -24.85
CA SER A 535 9.36 -7.54 -25.54
C SER A 535 10.34 -6.44 -25.97
N MET A 536 11.18 -6.69 -26.97
CA MET A 536 11.99 -5.64 -27.60
C MET A 536 11.16 -4.69 -28.47
N GLU A 537 10.00 -5.13 -28.96
CA GLU A 537 9.21 -4.38 -29.94
C GLU A 537 7.72 -4.22 -29.59
N ASP A 538 7.20 -5.07 -28.71
CA ASP A 538 5.77 -5.16 -28.42
C ASP A 538 5.50 -4.90 -26.94
N VAL A 539 4.37 -4.25 -26.62
CA VAL A 539 3.96 -3.93 -25.25
C VAL A 539 2.48 -4.24 -25.06
N ALA A 540 2.15 -4.97 -24.00
CA ALA A 540 0.79 -5.22 -23.58
C ALA A 540 0.59 -4.93 -22.09
N TYR A 541 -0.58 -4.37 -21.76
CA TYR A 541 -0.98 -4.10 -20.39
C TYR A 541 -2.16 -4.97 -19.98
N VAL A 542 -2.13 -5.49 -18.76
CA VAL A 542 -3.20 -6.33 -18.20
C VAL A 542 -3.55 -5.81 -16.80
N TYR A 543 -4.84 -5.66 -16.54
CA TYR A 543 -5.34 -5.29 -15.23
C TYR A 543 -5.54 -6.54 -14.36
N ALA A 544 -5.25 -6.45 -13.05
CA ALA A 544 -5.72 -7.41 -12.06
C ALA A 544 -6.19 -6.72 -10.77
N SER A 545 -7.10 -7.37 -10.07
CA SER A 545 -7.68 -6.89 -8.81
C SER A 545 -6.75 -7.01 -7.60
N SER A 546 -5.78 -7.92 -7.63
CA SER A 546 -4.83 -8.20 -6.54
C SER A 546 -3.39 -8.24 -7.07
N ARG A 547 -2.39 -8.07 -6.20
CA ARG A 547 -0.95 -8.14 -6.55
C ARG A 547 -0.35 -9.55 -6.40
N ASP A 548 -1.14 -10.57 -6.13
CA ASP A 548 -0.68 -11.90 -5.69
C ASP A 548 0.10 -12.71 -6.76
N GLY A 549 0.11 -12.27 -8.01
CA GLY A 549 0.82 -12.94 -9.11
C GLY A 549 0.05 -14.09 -9.76
N SER A 550 -1.18 -14.37 -9.34
CA SER A 550 -2.05 -15.38 -9.96
C SER A 550 -2.27 -15.12 -11.46
N LEU A 551 -2.45 -13.85 -11.84
CA LEU A 551 -2.53 -13.41 -13.22
C LEU A 551 -1.28 -13.81 -14.01
N THR A 552 -0.10 -13.50 -13.49
CA THR A 552 1.18 -13.78 -14.17
C THR A 552 1.45 -15.27 -14.28
N GLN A 553 1.11 -16.06 -13.26
CA GLN A 553 1.23 -17.52 -13.32
C GLN A 553 0.32 -18.12 -14.39
N THR A 554 -0.90 -17.61 -14.52
CA THR A 554 -1.87 -18.08 -15.52
C THR A 554 -1.44 -17.68 -16.93
N LEU A 555 -1.03 -16.42 -17.12
CA LEU A 555 -0.66 -15.87 -18.43
C LEU A 555 0.64 -16.47 -18.96
N LEU A 556 1.61 -16.75 -18.08
CA LEU A 556 2.95 -17.22 -18.44
C LEU A 556 3.16 -18.71 -18.17
N LYS A 557 2.09 -19.48 -17.96
CA LYS A 557 2.17 -20.92 -17.64
C LYS A 557 2.97 -21.72 -18.67
N ASP A 558 2.76 -21.43 -19.96
CA ASP A 558 3.39 -22.14 -21.07
C ASP A 558 4.57 -21.36 -21.70
N PHE A 559 4.99 -20.26 -21.07
CA PHE A 559 6.09 -19.43 -21.57
C PHE A 559 7.43 -20.14 -21.38
N ARG A 560 8.17 -20.29 -22.49
CA ARG A 560 9.48 -20.98 -22.51
C ARG A 560 10.68 -20.06 -22.76
N GLY A 561 10.42 -18.78 -23.00
CA GLY A 561 11.46 -17.76 -23.19
C GLY A 561 12.09 -17.31 -21.86
N VAL A 562 12.86 -16.23 -21.92
CA VAL A 562 13.50 -15.64 -20.73
C VAL A 562 12.62 -14.52 -20.15
N LEU A 563 12.34 -14.62 -18.85
CA LEU A 563 11.57 -13.61 -18.10
C LEU A 563 12.50 -12.65 -17.36
N ILE A 564 12.46 -11.37 -17.74
CA ILE A 564 13.18 -10.27 -17.08
C ILE A 564 12.26 -9.55 -16.12
N THR A 565 12.64 -9.53 -14.84
CA THR A 565 11.84 -8.93 -13.76
C THR A 565 12.73 -8.18 -12.77
N ASP A 566 12.10 -7.37 -11.91
CA ASP A 566 12.75 -6.90 -10.69
C ASP A 566 12.83 -8.04 -9.64
N PHE A 567 13.12 -7.69 -8.39
CA PHE A 567 13.22 -8.65 -7.29
C PHE A 567 11.86 -8.92 -6.62
N TYR A 568 10.73 -8.74 -7.31
CA TYR A 568 9.42 -9.08 -6.78
C TYR A 568 9.20 -10.60 -6.80
N SER A 569 8.88 -11.17 -5.63
CA SER A 569 8.78 -12.61 -5.42
C SER A 569 7.62 -13.31 -6.14
N ALA A 570 6.61 -12.56 -6.60
CA ALA A 570 5.51 -13.15 -7.36
C ALA A 570 5.99 -13.85 -8.64
N TYR A 571 7.07 -13.34 -9.24
CA TYR A 571 7.67 -13.91 -10.44
C TYR A 571 8.49 -15.16 -10.17
N ASP A 572 8.97 -15.39 -8.95
CA ASP A 572 9.90 -16.49 -8.64
C ASP A 572 9.26 -17.88 -8.83
N SER A 573 7.94 -17.95 -8.78
CA SER A 573 7.15 -19.19 -9.01
C SER A 573 6.96 -19.57 -10.48
N ILE A 574 7.34 -18.70 -11.43
CA ILE A 574 7.12 -18.93 -12.86
C ILE A 574 8.23 -19.83 -13.41
N ASN A 575 7.83 -20.99 -13.93
CA ASN A 575 8.75 -22.03 -14.41
C ASN A 575 9.33 -21.70 -15.80
N CYS A 576 10.26 -20.74 -15.84
CA CYS A 576 11.02 -20.36 -17.03
C CYS A 576 12.42 -19.85 -16.63
N PRO A 577 13.39 -19.78 -17.56
CA PRO A 577 14.63 -19.06 -17.31
C PRO A 577 14.35 -17.60 -16.91
N GLN A 578 14.93 -17.14 -15.80
CA GLN A 578 14.71 -15.79 -15.31
C GLN A 578 15.99 -14.96 -15.31
N GLN A 579 15.85 -13.69 -15.64
CA GLN A 579 16.91 -12.70 -15.52
C GLN A 579 16.44 -11.57 -14.58
N LYS A 580 17.02 -11.48 -13.38
CA LYS A 580 16.73 -10.38 -12.46
C LYS A 580 17.44 -9.11 -12.93
N CYS A 581 16.77 -7.98 -12.84
CA CYS A 581 17.29 -6.69 -13.30
C CYS A 581 18.53 -6.28 -12.50
N LEU A 582 19.72 -6.27 -13.11
CA LEU A 582 20.93 -5.83 -12.41
C LEU A 582 20.88 -4.32 -12.12
N LEU A 583 20.18 -3.52 -12.92
CA LEU A 583 20.07 -2.08 -12.65
C LEU A 583 19.35 -1.78 -11.34
N HIS A 584 18.29 -2.53 -11.02
CA HIS A 584 17.62 -2.44 -9.72
C HIS A 584 18.54 -2.88 -8.59
N LEU A 585 19.33 -3.95 -8.79
CA LEU A 585 20.31 -4.39 -7.81
C LEU A 585 21.39 -3.33 -7.56
N ILE A 586 21.97 -2.76 -8.62
CA ILE A 586 23.01 -1.74 -8.54
C ILE A 586 22.50 -0.49 -7.81
N ARG A 587 21.27 -0.04 -8.12
CA ARG A 587 20.62 1.08 -7.41
C ARG A 587 20.46 0.77 -5.92
N ASP A 588 19.95 -0.41 -5.56
CA ASP A 588 19.82 -0.82 -4.15
C ASP A 588 21.18 -0.87 -3.42
N LEU A 589 22.22 -1.44 -4.07
CA LEU A 589 23.57 -1.53 -3.49
C LEU A 589 24.18 -0.13 -3.27
N ASN A 590 23.98 0.77 -4.22
CA ASN A 590 24.43 2.16 -4.12
C ASN A 590 23.70 2.92 -3.01
N ASP A 591 22.39 2.72 -2.86
CA ASP A 591 21.62 3.29 -1.76
C ASP A 591 22.08 2.78 -0.39
N ASP A 592 22.47 1.50 -0.29
CA ASP A 592 23.01 0.93 0.94
C ASP A 592 24.41 1.50 1.26
N LEU A 593 25.26 1.74 0.26
CA LEU A 593 26.52 2.47 0.43
C LEU A 593 26.32 3.90 0.93
N PHE A 594 25.30 4.62 0.44
CA PHE A 594 24.98 5.96 0.92
C PHE A 594 24.51 5.98 2.38
N LYS A 595 23.81 4.93 2.84
CA LYS A 595 23.36 4.81 4.24
C LYS A 595 24.51 4.47 5.18
N GLU A 596 25.48 3.69 4.71
CA GLU A 596 26.63 3.22 5.51
C GLU A 596 27.97 3.54 4.81
N PRO A 597 28.32 4.83 4.63
CA PRO A 597 29.47 5.25 3.82
C PRO A 597 30.84 4.86 4.41
N PHE A 598 30.89 4.42 5.67
CA PHE A 598 32.11 3.97 6.36
C PHE A 598 32.17 2.45 6.57
N ASN A 599 31.21 1.69 6.01
CA ASN A 599 31.23 0.24 6.08
C ASN A 599 32.16 -0.33 5.00
N GLU A 600 33.40 -0.64 5.37
CA GLU A 600 34.43 -1.14 4.45
C GLU A 600 34.10 -2.54 3.89
N GLU A 601 33.44 -3.41 4.67
CA GLU A 601 33.02 -4.72 4.17
C GLU A 601 31.96 -4.57 3.07
N LEU A 602 30.99 -3.67 3.25
CA LEU A 602 29.96 -3.39 2.25
C LEU A 602 30.58 -2.80 0.97
N LYS A 603 31.51 -1.85 1.12
CA LYS A 603 32.28 -1.32 -0.01
C LYS A 603 33.01 -2.41 -0.76
N GLU A 604 33.66 -3.33 -0.04
CA GLU A 604 34.38 -4.44 -0.65
C GLU A 604 33.45 -5.32 -1.50
N VAL A 605 32.32 -5.76 -0.96
CA VAL A 605 31.36 -6.62 -1.70
C VAL A 605 30.85 -5.91 -2.94
N VAL A 606 30.43 -4.65 -2.79
CA VAL A 606 29.85 -3.86 -3.88
C VAL A 606 30.90 -3.53 -4.94
N ALA A 607 32.13 -3.21 -4.55
CA ALA A 607 33.23 -3.00 -5.47
C ALA A 607 33.58 -4.27 -6.25
N GLY A 608 33.60 -5.44 -5.59
CA GLY A 608 33.79 -6.73 -6.23
C GLY A 608 32.70 -7.04 -7.26
N PHE A 609 31.43 -6.78 -6.92
CA PHE A 609 30.31 -6.95 -7.84
C PHE A 609 30.38 -5.97 -9.02
N ALA A 610 30.72 -4.70 -8.76
CA ALA A 610 30.89 -3.69 -9.81
C ALA A 610 32.05 -4.04 -10.75
N GLY A 611 33.17 -4.55 -10.22
CA GLY A 611 34.32 -5.03 -10.99
C GLY A 611 34.00 -6.23 -11.87
N LEU A 612 33.05 -7.09 -11.45
CA LEU A 612 32.53 -8.17 -12.30
C LEU A 612 31.61 -7.64 -13.40
N VAL A 613 30.65 -6.76 -13.07
CA VAL A 613 29.59 -6.34 -14.01
C VAL A 613 30.11 -5.37 -15.07
N ARG A 614 31.05 -4.47 -14.73
CA ARG A 614 31.55 -3.45 -15.66
C ARG A 614 32.11 -4.05 -16.98
N PRO A 615 33.06 -5.01 -16.97
CA PRO A 615 33.58 -5.61 -18.21
C PRO A 615 32.52 -6.37 -19.02
N ILE A 616 31.50 -6.91 -18.35
CA ILE A 616 30.37 -7.57 -18.99
C ILE A 616 29.54 -6.55 -19.78
N VAL A 617 29.19 -5.42 -19.14
CA VAL A 617 28.44 -4.34 -19.78
C VAL A 617 29.24 -3.69 -20.91
N GLU A 618 30.55 -3.52 -20.77
CA GLU A 618 31.42 -3.05 -21.88
C GLU A 618 31.41 -4.02 -23.07
N THR A 619 31.29 -5.32 -22.83
CA THR A 619 31.14 -6.31 -23.91
C THR A 619 29.77 -6.21 -24.57
N VAL A 620 28.71 -5.99 -23.79
CA VAL A 620 27.35 -5.74 -24.32
C VAL A 620 27.33 -4.48 -25.18
N ASP A 621 27.97 -3.39 -24.72
CA ASP A 621 28.06 -2.13 -25.45
C ASP A 621 28.76 -2.31 -26.81
N ARG A 622 29.88 -3.04 -26.83
CA ARG A 622 30.67 -3.26 -28.04
C ARG A 622 30.05 -4.23 -29.05
N PHE A 623 29.39 -5.30 -28.59
CA PHE A 623 28.98 -6.41 -29.46
C PHE A 623 27.48 -6.69 -29.47
N GLY A 624 26.71 -5.96 -28.67
CA GLY A 624 25.30 -6.20 -28.43
C GLY A 624 25.05 -7.44 -27.56
N LEU A 625 23.77 -7.82 -27.45
CA LEU A 625 23.29 -8.93 -26.64
C LEU A 625 23.47 -10.27 -27.36
N LYS A 626 24.72 -10.64 -27.65
CA LYS A 626 25.07 -11.91 -28.33
C LYS A 626 25.78 -12.85 -27.38
N ALA A 627 25.16 -13.98 -27.06
CA ALA A 627 25.64 -14.99 -26.12
C ALA A 627 27.06 -15.46 -26.45
N ARG A 628 27.42 -15.60 -27.73
CA ARG A 628 28.77 -16.02 -28.15
C ARG A 628 29.90 -15.11 -27.62
N PHE A 629 29.64 -13.81 -27.43
CA PHE A 629 30.61 -12.86 -26.89
C PHE A 629 30.51 -12.72 -25.37
N LEU A 630 29.33 -13.01 -24.81
CA LEU A 630 29.04 -12.85 -23.38
C LEU A 630 29.43 -14.08 -22.55
N ARG A 631 29.34 -15.30 -23.11
CA ARG A 631 29.68 -16.56 -22.43
C ARG A 631 31.11 -16.61 -21.91
N LYS A 632 32.04 -15.82 -22.48
CA LYS A 632 33.42 -15.71 -21.97
C LYS A 632 33.46 -15.30 -20.49
N HIS A 633 32.50 -14.48 -20.05
CA HIS A 633 32.40 -13.92 -18.69
C HIS A 633 31.90 -14.93 -17.64
N LYS A 634 31.46 -16.13 -18.04
CA LYS A 634 30.93 -17.13 -17.09
C LYS A 634 31.98 -17.62 -16.11
N LYS A 635 33.25 -17.67 -16.52
CA LYS A 635 34.36 -18.08 -15.64
C LYS A 635 34.57 -17.06 -14.53
N GLU A 636 34.49 -15.77 -14.84
CA GLU A 636 34.60 -14.66 -13.91
C GLU A 636 33.41 -14.63 -12.95
N VAL A 637 32.18 -14.84 -13.45
CA VAL A 637 30.97 -14.96 -12.60
C VAL A 637 31.10 -16.13 -11.62
N ALA A 638 31.52 -17.31 -12.10
CA ALA A 638 31.71 -18.48 -11.24
C ALA A 638 32.79 -18.24 -10.18
N ARG A 639 33.90 -17.59 -10.55
CA ARG A 639 34.97 -17.20 -9.62
C ARG A 639 34.49 -16.20 -8.58
N PHE A 640 33.71 -15.19 -8.98
CA PHE A 640 33.13 -14.21 -8.08
C PHE A 640 32.26 -14.88 -7.01
N PHE A 641 31.33 -15.74 -7.40
CA PHE A 641 30.47 -16.45 -6.45
C PHE A 641 31.23 -17.44 -5.57
N LYS A 642 32.26 -18.11 -6.09
CA LYS A 642 33.15 -18.97 -5.28
C LYS A 642 33.84 -18.16 -4.18
N ASN A 643 34.42 -17.01 -4.54
CA ASN A 643 35.09 -16.13 -3.58
C ASN A 643 34.08 -15.55 -2.56
N LEU A 644 32.91 -15.15 -3.03
CA LEU A 644 31.84 -14.61 -2.18
C LEU A 644 31.37 -15.64 -1.14
N PHE A 645 31.23 -16.91 -1.54
CA PHE A 645 30.82 -18.01 -0.66
C PHE A 645 31.79 -18.23 0.50
N HIS A 646 33.09 -18.24 0.21
CA HIS A 646 34.14 -18.45 1.23
C HIS A 646 34.36 -17.25 2.15
N ARG A 647 33.91 -16.05 1.76
CA ARG A 647 34.10 -14.84 2.57
C ARG A 647 33.02 -14.70 3.64
N THR A 648 33.42 -14.43 4.88
CA THR A 648 32.53 -14.07 5.99
C THR A 648 32.53 -12.55 6.17
N TYR A 649 31.35 -11.99 6.42
CA TYR A 649 31.16 -10.56 6.66
C TYR A 649 30.57 -10.38 8.07
N GLN A 650 31.14 -9.49 8.86
CA GLN A 650 30.73 -9.23 10.24
C GLN A 650 29.58 -8.23 10.31
N THR A 651 29.50 -7.30 9.36
CA THR A 651 28.45 -6.29 9.32
C THR A 651 27.14 -6.87 8.77
N GLU A 652 26.03 -6.54 9.43
CA GLU A 652 24.69 -7.03 9.06
C GLU A 652 24.36 -6.71 7.59
N THR A 653 24.73 -5.52 7.12
CA THR A 653 24.41 -5.03 5.77
C THR A 653 25.25 -5.74 4.70
N ALA A 654 26.54 -6.00 4.93
CA ALA A 654 27.37 -6.78 4.01
C ALA A 654 26.95 -8.26 3.99
N ALA A 655 26.62 -8.86 5.14
CA ALA A 655 26.08 -10.22 5.22
C ALA A 655 24.75 -10.36 4.45
N LYS A 656 23.84 -9.38 4.57
CA LYS A 656 22.59 -9.34 3.79
C LYS A 656 22.84 -9.16 2.29
N CYS A 657 23.84 -8.35 1.91
CA CYS A 657 24.25 -8.18 0.52
C CYS A 657 24.73 -9.51 -0.07
N LYS A 658 25.65 -10.20 0.62
CA LYS A 658 26.11 -11.56 0.27
C LYS A 658 24.93 -12.51 0.07
N ALA A 659 24.07 -12.65 1.08
CA ALA A 659 22.94 -13.58 1.05
C ALA A 659 21.98 -13.29 -0.12
N ARG A 660 21.78 -12.01 -0.46
CA ARG A 660 20.96 -11.61 -1.62
C ARG A 660 21.59 -12.02 -2.94
N LEU A 661 22.89 -11.81 -3.11
CA LEU A 661 23.62 -12.19 -4.32
C LEU A 661 23.59 -13.72 -4.49
N GLU A 662 23.86 -14.47 -3.43
CA GLU A 662 23.84 -15.94 -3.44
C GLU A 662 22.46 -16.51 -3.77
N ARG A 663 21.40 -15.98 -3.15
CA ARG A 663 20.01 -16.39 -3.41
C ARG A 663 19.63 -16.25 -4.89
N ASN A 664 20.12 -15.22 -5.55
CA ASN A 664 19.78 -14.92 -6.95
C ASN A 664 20.88 -15.35 -7.95
N ARG A 665 21.87 -16.15 -7.52
CA ARG A 665 23.03 -16.48 -8.36
C ARG A 665 22.68 -17.04 -9.74
N SER A 666 21.62 -17.85 -9.81
CA SER A 666 21.16 -18.51 -11.03
C SER A 666 20.33 -17.61 -11.94
N THR A 667 19.90 -16.45 -11.46
CA THR A 667 19.00 -15.54 -12.19
C THR A 667 19.63 -14.17 -12.47
N LEU A 668 20.80 -13.84 -11.91
CA LEU A 668 21.46 -12.55 -12.15
C LEU A 668 22.20 -12.49 -13.49
N PHE A 669 22.66 -13.63 -14.03
CA PHE A 669 23.54 -13.67 -15.20
C PHE A 669 23.01 -14.58 -16.33
N THR A 670 21.73 -14.89 -16.32
CA THR A 670 21.04 -15.68 -17.36
C THR A 670 21.25 -15.08 -18.75
N PHE A 671 21.30 -13.76 -18.87
CA PHE A 671 21.54 -13.05 -20.13
C PHE A 671 22.87 -13.38 -20.83
N LEU A 672 23.83 -14.00 -20.13
CA LEU A 672 25.08 -14.46 -20.74
C LEU A 672 24.86 -15.68 -21.66
N ASP A 673 23.79 -16.43 -21.45
CA ASP A 673 23.54 -17.71 -22.11
C ASP A 673 22.60 -17.62 -23.32
N TYR A 674 21.85 -16.52 -23.45
CA TYR A 674 20.79 -16.33 -24.45
C TYR A 674 21.05 -15.10 -25.32
N ASP A 675 20.77 -15.21 -26.63
CA ASP A 675 20.82 -14.07 -27.53
C ASP A 675 19.62 -13.14 -27.31
N GLY A 676 19.85 -11.83 -27.44
CA GLY A 676 18.79 -10.82 -27.38
C GLY A 676 18.24 -10.52 -25.99
N VAL A 677 18.74 -11.15 -24.92
CA VAL A 677 18.27 -10.96 -23.54
C VAL A 677 19.05 -9.82 -22.85
N PRO A 678 18.42 -8.72 -22.44
CA PRO A 678 19.10 -7.65 -21.69
C PRO A 678 19.40 -8.04 -20.24
N TRP A 679 20.39 -7.37 -19.65
CA TRP A 679 20.74 -7.49 -18.22
C TRP A 679 19.84 -6.66 -17.28
N ASN A 680 18.96 -5.82 -17.85
CA ASN A 680 18.11 -4.87 -17.13
C ASN A 680 16.65 -4.96 -17.61
N ASN A 681 15.73 -4.44 -16.78
CA ASN A 681 14.29 -4.43 -17.05
C ASN A 681 13.78 -3.07 -17.59
N ASN A 682 14.61 -2.34 -18.34
CA ASN A 682 14.28 -0.97 -18.75
C ASN A 682 13.03 -0.90 -19.65
N ASN A 683 12.76 -1.93 -20.47
CA ASN A 683 11.59 -1.96 -21.34
C ASN A 683 10.28 -1.97 -20.54
N ALA A 684 10.19 -2.80 -19.48
CA ALA A 684 9.04 -2.77 -18.59
C ALA A 684 8.97 -1.48 -17.77
N GLU A 685 10.11 -0.95 -17.29
CA GLU A 685 10.13 0.34 -16.56
C GLU A 685 9.60 1.48 -17.46
N HIS A 686 10.00 1.49 -18.73
CA HIS A 686 9.52 2.44 -19.73
C HIS A 686 8.02 2.24 -20.03
N ALA A 687 7.58 1.00 -20.21
CA ALA A 687 6.17 0.67 -20.41
C ALA A 687 5.30 1.12 -19.21
N ILE A 688 5.75 0.89 -17.98
CA ILE A 688 5.02 1.32 -16.77
C ILE A 688 4.88 2.83 -16.71
N LYS A 689 5.88 3.62 -17.15
CA LYS A 689 5.77 5.09 -17.20
C LYS A 689 4.57 5.53 -18.04
N ALA A 690 4.32 4.89 -19.18
CA ALA A 690 3.15 5.20 -20.01
C ALA A 690 1.81 4.94 -19.28
N ALA A 691 1.69 3.82 -18.56
CA ALA A 691 0.52 3.51 -17.75
C ALA A 691 0.33 4.50 -16.58
N VAL A 692 1.42 4.88 -15.91
CA VAL A 692 1.43 5.87 -14.83
C VAL A 692 0.98 7.25 -15.32
N LEU A 693 1.44 7.66 -16.51
CA LEU A 693 1.01 8.91 -17.16
C LEU A 693 -0.46 8.88 -17.54
N LEU A 694 -0.94 7.78 -18.14
CA LEU A 694 -2.35 7.61 -18.47
C LEU A 694 -3.24 7.72 -17.22
N ARG A 695 -2.83 7.12 -16.09
CA ARG A 695 -3.54 7.18 -14.81
C ARG A 695 -3.74 8.61 -14.31
N ARG A 696 -2.76 9.52 -14.51
CA ARG A 696 -2.89 10.93 -14.10
C ARG A 696 -4.06 11.63 -14.83
N ASN A 697 -4.36 11.22 -16.06
CA ASN A 697 -5.44 11.82 -16.86
C ASN A 697 -6.82 11.23 -16.56
N LEU A 698 -6.86 10.01 -16.02
CA LEU A 698 -8.09 9.31 -15.65
C LEU A 698 -8.69 9.82 -14.32
N GLY A 699 -8.00 10.71 -13.59
CA GLY A 699 -8.58 11.46 -12.48
C GLY A 699 -8.89 10.65 -11.21
N GLY A 700 -8.37 9.43 -11.08
CA GLY A 700 -8.34 8.65 -9.83
C GLY A 700 -9.64 7.95 -9.40
N LEU A 701 -10.76 8.13 -10.12
CA LEU A 701 -12.04 7.46 -9.89
C LEU A 701 -12.51 6.82 -11.19
N SER A 702 -11.88 5.69 -11.58
CA SER A 702 -12.24 4.93 -12.78
C SER A 702 -12.76 3.56 -12.38
N THR A 703 -13.65 3.00 -13.19
CA THR A 703 -14.09 1.61 -13.05
C THR A 703 -13.08 0.66 -13.70
N GLU A 704 -13.06 -0.60 -13.27
CA GLU A 704 -12.21 -1.64 -13.86
C GLU A 704 -12.36 -1.74 -15.38
N ARG A 705 -13.60 -1.70 -15.88
CA ARG A 705 -13.90 -1.71 -17.31
C ARG A 705 -13.27 -0.52 -18.03
N ALA A 706 -13.43 0.69 -17.48
CA ALA A 706 -12.89 1.90 -18.10
C ALA A 706 -11.35 1.88 -18.18
N ILE A 707 -10.69 1.28 -17.19
CA ILE A 707 -9.24 1.06 -17.20
C ILE A 707 -8.88 0.04 -18.28
N SER A 708 -9.52 -1.13 -18.28
CA SER A 708 -9.27 -2.20 -19.24
C SER A 708 -9.39 -1.73 -20.70
N ASP A 709 -10.43 -0.96 -21.02
CA ASP A 709 -10.61 -0.36 -22.35
C ASP A 709 -9.45 0.59 -22.73
N SER A 710 -8.95 1.33 -21.75
CA SER A 710 -7.83 2.26 -21.98
C SER A 710 -6.50 1.51 -22.12
N LEU A 711 -6.32 0.38 -21.40
CA LEU A 711 -5.14 -0.48 -21.49
C LEU A 711 -5.04 -1.21 -22.83
N ILE A 712 -6.18 -1.63 -23.41
CA ILE A 712 -6.22 -2.21 -24.77
C ILE A 712 -5.62 -1.21 -25.77
N LEU A 713 -6.15 0.02 -25.80
CA LEU A 713 -5.67 1.04 -26.72
C LEU A 713 -4.24 1.50 -26.40
N LEU A 714 -3.87 1.54 -25.11
CA LEU A 714 -2.52 1.86 -24.69
C LEU A 714 -1.51 0.84 -25.20
N SER A 715 -1.83 -0.45 -25.14
CA SER A 715 -0.96 -1.53 -25.64
C SER A 715 -0.67 -1.37 -27.13
N VAL A 716 -1.70 -1.09 -27.92
CA VAL A 716 -1.56 -0.81 -29.36
C VAL A 716 -0.72 0.45 -29.59
N CYS A 717 -0.96 1.53 -28.82
CA CYS A 717 -0.22 2.78 -28.93
C CYS A 717 1.27 2.62 -28.60
N GLU A 718 1.61 2.00 -27.47
CA GLU A 718 3.00 1.81 -27.06
C GLU A 718 3.73 0.83 -27.99
N THR A 719 3.06 -0.21 -28.49
CA THR A 719 3.65 -1.08 -29.53
C THR A 719 3.96 -0.31 -30.81
N CYS A 720 3.05 0.57 -31.27
CA CYS A 720 3.35 1.45 -32.40
C CYS A 720 4.58 2.32 -32.14
N ARG A 721 4.72 2.88 -30.93
CA ARG A 721 5.89 3.69 -30.55
C ARG A 721 7.19 2.88 -30.51
N PHE A 722 7.18 1.68 -29.94
CA PHE A 722 8.34 0.79 -29.91
C PHE A 722 8.81 0.43 -31.33
N LYS A 723 7.87 0.28 -32.27
CA LYS A 723 8.16 0.03 -33.69
C LYS A 723 8.43 1.28 -34.52
N GLY A 724 8.42 2.47 -33.91
CA GLY A 724 8.69 3.75 -34.58
C GLY A 724 7.64 4.17 -35.61
N ILE A 725 6.37 3.73 -35.46
CA ILE A 725 5.26 4.06 -36.36
C ILE A 725 4.23 4.96 -35.68
N SER A 726 3.55 5.80 -36.49
CA SER A 726 2.50 6.69 -36.02
C SER A 726 1.25 5.91 -35.61
N PHE A 727 0.87 6.02 -34.33
CA PHE A 727 -0.35 5.39 -33.81
C PHE A 727 -1.60 5.89 -34.55
N LEU A 728 -1.67 7.20 -34.84
CA LEU A 728 -2.82 7.77 -35.56
C LEU A 728 -2.92 7.21 -36.99
N ASP A 729 -1.79 7.07 -37.70
CA ASP A 729 -1.82 6.56 -39.07
C ASP A 729 -2.13 5.07 -39.12
N PHE A 730 -1.61 4.30 -38.16
CA PHE A 730 -2.04 2.91 -37.95
C PHE A 730 -3.56 2.82 -37.76
N LEU A 731 -4.12 3.61 -36.83
CA LEU A 731 -5.56 3.61 -36.57
C LEU A 731 -6.39 3.95 -37.82
N ARG A 732 -5.93 4.92 -38.61
CA ARG A 732 -6.59 5.41 -39.83
C ARG A 732 -6.52 4.43 -40.98
N SER A 733 -5.47 3.61 -41.05
CA SER A 733 -5.20 2.72 -42.18
C SER A 733 -6.30 1.69 -42.42
N GLY A 734 -7.04 1.30 -41.38
CA GLY A 734 -7.94 0.16 -41.51
C GLY A 734 -7.38 -1.10 -40.86
N GLU A 735 -6.06 -1.25 -40.94
CA GLU A 735 -5.29 -2.43 -40.57
C GLU A 735 -5.46 -2.75 -39.08
N GLN A 736 -5.54 -4.04 -38.79
CA GLN A 736 -5.61 -4.55 -37.43
C GLN A 736 -4.31 -5.24 -37.02
N ASP A 737 -3.41 -5.58 -37.94
CA ASP A 737 -2.08 -6.13 -37.65
C ASP A 737 -0.98 -5.06 -37.76
N ILE A 738 -0.36 -4.76 -36.62
CA ILE A 738 0.68 -3.74 -36.49
C ILE A 738 1.91 -4.10 -37.33
N ASP A 739 2.30 -5.38 -37.38
CA ASP A 739 3.50 -5.81 -38.10
C ASP A 739 3.31 -5.72 -39.62
N THR A 740 2.10 -6.03 -40.09
CA THR A 740 1.73 -5.85 -41.50
C THR A 740 1.74 -4.38 -41.91
N PHE A 741 1.20 -3.49 -41.06
CA PHE A 741 1.28 -2.05 -41.30
C PHE A 741 2.74 -1.53 -41.30
N ALA A 742 3.56 -1.98 -40.34
CA ALA A 742 4.95 -1.55 -40.22
C ALA A 742 5.80 -1.95 -41.45
N ARG A 743 5.59 -3.16 -42.00
CA ARG A 743 6.26 -3.61 -43.24
C ARG A 743 5.90 -2.73 -44.44
N GLY A 744 4.61 -2.52 -44.68
CA GLY A 744 4.15 -1.67 -45.79
C GLY A 744 4.62 -0.22 -45.68
N HIS A 745 4.78 0.31 -44.46
CA HIS A 745 5.30 1.66 -44.23
C HIS A 745 6.80 1.80 -44.53
N LYS A 746 7.61 0.78 -44.20
CA LYS A 746 9.05 0.75 -44.53
C LYS A 746 9.29 0.71 -46.04
N ASP A 747 8.47 -0.04 -46.78
CA ASP A 747 8.59 -0.15 -48.24
C ASP A 747 8.21 1.16 -48.95
N GLN A 748 7.20 1.89 -48.46
CA GLN A 748 6.85 3.21 -48.97
C GLN A 748 7.94 4.27 -48.72
N HIS A 749 8.61 4.24 -47.56
CA HIS A 749 9.71 5.16 -47.27
C HIS A 749 10.99 4.85 -48.06
N LYS A 750 11.28 3.57 -48.36
CA LYS A 750 12.38 3.20 -49.27
C LYS A 750 12.13 3.68 -50.71
N SER A 751 10.87 3.68 -51.16
CA SER A 751 10.50 4.16 -52.51
C SER A 751 10.52 5.69 -52.67
N LYS A 752 10.48 6.45 -51.57
CA LYS A 752 10.51 7.92 -51.54
C LYS A 752 11.71 8.36 -50.70
N GLY A 753 12.90 8.36 -51.28
CA GLY A 753 14.18 8.63 -50.60
C GLY A 753 14.13 9.82 -49.64
N GLY A 754 13.87 9.55 -48.36
CA GLY A 754 13.65 10.55 -47.33
C GLY A 754 14.35 10.15 -46.04
N SER A 755 15.34 10.96 -45.66
CA SER A 755 16.12 10.89 -44.41
C SER A 755 15.24 10.69 -43.18
N LEU A 756 15.64 9.74 -42.32
CA LEU A 756 15.13 9.58 -40.96
C LEU A 756 15.32 10.91 -40.20
N LEU A 757 14.22 11.60 -39.90
CA LEU A 757 14.22 12.61 -38.84
C LEU A 757 14.24 11.86 -37.51
N SER A 758 15.42 11.84 -36.89
CA SER A 758 15.60 11.46 -35.49
C SER A 758 14.73 12.35 -34.62
N PHE A 759 13.65 11.81 -34.05
CA PHE A 759 13.03 12.42 -32.88
C PHE A 759 14.03 12.28 -31.73
N SER A 760 14.68 13.40 -31.37
CA SER A 760 15.51 13.50 -30.17
C SER A 760 14.66 13.09 -28.97
N THR A 761 15.07 12.01 -28.30
CA THR A 761 14.66 11.73 -26.93
C THR A 761 15.39 12.71 -26.03
N ASP A 762 14.87 13.95 -25.92
CA ASP A 762 15.35 14.89 -24.92
C ASP A 762 14.97 14.36 -23.55
N SER A 763 15.90 13.62 -22.95
CA SER A 763 15.96 13.43 -21.51
C SER A 763 16.17 14.81 -20.90
N PRO A 764 15.35 15.27 -19.93
CA PRO A 764 15.68 16.50 -19.24
C PRO A 764 16.98 16.27 -18.46
N ASN A 765 18.01 17.06 -18.78
CA ASN A 765 19.26 17.12 -18.02
C ASN A 765 18.95 17.28 -16.52
N PRO A 766 19.71 16.61 -15.63
CA PRO A 766 19.56 16.79 -14.19
C PRO A 766 19.98 18.22 -13.85
N VAL A 767 19.01 19.04 -13.47
CA VAL A 767 19.26 20.34 -12.84
C VAL A 767 19.94 20.06 -11.50
N THR A 768 21.22 20.44 -11.40
CA THR A 768 21.95 20.57 -10.14
C THR A 768 21.20 21.50 -9.19
N PRO A 769 20.96 21.12 -7.92
CA PRO A 769 20.39 22.03 -6.95
C PRO A 769 21.46 23.03 -6.53
N SER A 770 21.43 24.23 -7.14
CA SER A 770 22.06 25.41 -6.57
C SER A 770 21.33 25.81 -5.30
N ALA A 771 22.11 26.05 -4.24
CA ALA A 771 21.67 26.47 -2.92
C ALA A 771 20.65 27.63 -2.96
N ILE A 772 19.58 27.49 -2.17
CA ILE A 772 18.99 28.42 -1.19
C ILE A 772 18.03 27.61 -0.33
#